data_AF-A0A3B9A1M5-F1
#
_entry.id   AF-A0A3B9A1M5-F1
#
_cell.length_a   1.000
_cell.length_b   1.000
_cell.length_c   1.000
_cell.angle_alpha   90.00
_cell.angle_beta   90.00
_cell.angle_gamma   90.00
#
_symmetry.space_group_name_H-M   'P 1'
#
loop_
_entity.id
_entity.type
_entity.pdbx_description
1 polymer ?
#
loop_
_entity_poly.entity_id
_entity_poly.type
_entity_poly.pdbx_seq_one_letter_code
_entity_poly.pdbx_strand_id
1 'polypeptide(L)'
;MIPPPAPLVPAGQVRPVSPLRILFWLIVHPSAWQRYLARIDPSLPLDFSLAELSSEQRRNPKLVRLLLFTWLYLGLLVALLIPLILIILGDSLNDLPLNLAIGTGYALSASVCGALLAGFGSGLTFGFVLGLGVGLLSQDMDAYFVVTAAAAGLAASVQLNLLQVRQRPSSVLRCLLGVMTGILVSTAVIVGFWAIASGELINTPQTMRIDQPLSGSSLVFLVGSGLPIGFLTTWLTLHLRSRLGWRQVLLPAVLLTVWMALGYTGLVSQSSQNILMNWNAGMIGGVFITLLFGLSSTLTRGIGGNNAAAVASGLVAGIGWIPIGPHVLPDYQHQPQVITAALLALVFGLTISIWRPLIFYPLVAIWNNFCFNLDQNRRGELRWFWLHAAFWDEKQRLTWPDLDEYLLLLSERQPHILPDVLIFLSASAQRPVAQKVQMELTARQFEACKDVPSIAAIRHQTATGLLEGPLSTILITLHNISRDIDHALRQNTPYQQRLGLGMARDKLATLQNELILSRDPQSQRFAPIIARWQRILVSHIEAMTIPAQYQQEIPNPYICGMPLSERQSLLFVGRSEIIERINQMLMQEKCPPLLLFGQRRMGKTSLLLNLSHFLNSSIIPCFVDCQGLAGYSDSEELLPEFVELVRQSALRFRNVELPPFKSQPNTNGGSLYQQLNQWLTATEKQLESRQQTLLLARMNSKALNQSCVPILHWPNCILVLPATPSNTMPASRFYWQAHICRKKCPSGAIFSSTPAY
;
A
#
# COMPACT_ATOMS: atom_id res chain seq x y z
N MET A 1 4.75 -3.95 12.77
CA MET A 1 4.91 -5.35 12.32
C MET A 1 4.65 -6.23 13.53
N ILE A 2 3.62 -7.06 13.46
CA ILE A 2 3.31 -8.05 14.49
C ILE A 2 4.50 -9.02 14.53
N PRO A 3 5.12 -9.29 15.70
CA PRO A 3 6.15 -10.31 15.79
C PRO A 3 5.58 -11.63 15.24
N PRO A 4 6.36 -12.42 14.49
CA PRO A 4 5.88 -13.73 14.03
C PRO A 4 5.34 -14.50 15.25
N PRO A 5 4.18 -15.19 15.12
CA PRO A 5 3.57 -15.88 16.24
C PRO A 5 4.61 -16.75 16.95
N ALA A 6 4.60 -16.66 18.28
CA ALA A 6 5.50 -17.42 19.14
C ALA A 6 5.46 -18.91 18.75
N PRO A 7 6.59 -19.62 18.79
CA PRO A 7 6.65 -20.98 18.32
C PRO A 7 5.66 -21.87 19.10
N LEU A 8 4.63 -22.37 18.42
CA LEU A 8 3.65 -23.35 18.92
C LEU A 8 4.25 -24.75 19.14
N VAL A 9 5.58 -24.87 19.29
CA VAL A 9 6.25 -26.16 19.50
C VAL A 9 7.16 -26.02 20.72
N PRO A 10 7.03 -26.89 21.74
CA PRO A 10 7.87 -26.83 22.94
C PRO A 10 9.35 -26.93 22.58
N ALA A 11 10.20 -26.40 23.47
CA ALA A 11 11.66 -26.35 23.38
C ALA A 11 12.30 -27.76 23.33
N GLY A 12 12.05 -28.50 22.26
CA GLY A 12 12.70 -29.76 21.94
C GLY A 12 14.07 -29.53 21.33
N GLN A 13 14.95 -30.52 21.47
CA GLN A 13 16.29 -30.57 20.91
C GLN A 13 16.32 -30.03 19.47
N VAL A 14 17.23 -29.09 19.20
CA VAL A 14 17.49 -28.59 17.84
C VAL A 14 18.02 -29.76 17.02
N ARG A 15 17.16 -30.37 16.20
CA ARG A 15 17.54 -31.47 15.31
C ARG A 15 18.44 -30.91 14.20
N PRO A 16 19.52 -31.62 13.83
CA PRO A 16 20.34 -31.22 12.70
C PRO A 16 19.49 -31.24 11.42
N VAL A 17 19.69 -30.22 10.58
CA VAL A 17 18.97 -30.02 9.33
C VAL A 17 19.95 -30.26 8.18
N SER A 18 19.50 -30.95 7.12
CA SER A 18 20.35 -31.21 5.96
C SER A 18 20.73 -29.90 5.25
N PRO A 19 21.94 -29.81 4.64
CA PRO A 19 22.35 -28.63 3.88
C PRO A 19 21.37 -28.25 2.76
N LEU A 20 20.78 -29.23 2.07
CA LEU A 20 19.75 -28.99 1.04
C LEU A 20 18.51 -28.29 1.59
N ARG A 21 18.07 -28.68 2.80
CA ARG A 21 16.91 -28.04 3.43
C ARG A 21 17.25 -26.62 3.89
N ILE A 22 18.49 -26.37 4.32
CA ILE A 22 18.97 -25.02 4.61
C ILE A 22 18.99 -24.20 3.31
N LEU A 23 19.57 -24.70 2.21
CA LEU A 23 19.55 -24.03 0.91
C LEU A 23 18.12 -23.72 0.44
N PHE A 24 17.20 -24.66 0.58
CA PHE A 24 15.78 -24.43 0.30
C PHE A 24 15.21 -23.29 1.14
N TRP A 25 15.47 -23.24 2.45
CA TRP A 25 15.03 -22.13 3.31
C TRP A 25 15.65 -20.80 2.90
N LEU A 26 16.94 -20.76 2.56
CA LEU A 26 17.62 -19.52 2.17
C LEU A 26 17.05 -18.91 0.87
N ILE A 27 16.58 -19.74 -0.06
CA ILE A 27 16.06 -19.30 -1.36
C ILE A 27 14.53 -19.11 -1.31
N VAL A 28 13.78 -20.01 -0.66
CA VAL A 28 12.31 -20.09 -0.73
C VAL A 28 11.63 -19.60 0.55
N HIS A 29 12.13 -19.99 1.73
CA HIS A 29 11.45 -19.80 3.02
C HIS A 29 12.36 -19.21 4.11
N PRO A 30 12.83 -17.94 3.94
CA PRO A 30 13.81 -17.35 4.86
C PRO A 30 13.27 -17.18 6.29
N SER A 31 11.95 -17.14 6.51
CA SER A 31 11.38 -17.11 7.86
C SER A 31 11.56 -18.42 8.63
N ALA A 32 11.57 -19.60 7.98
CA ALA A 32 11.94 -20.85 8.66
C ALA A 32 13.40 -20.83 9.10
N TRP A 33 14.29 -20.30 8.26
CA TRP A 33 15.69 -20.11 8.63
C TRP A 33 15.81 -19.20 9.85
N GLN A 34 15.06 -18.08 9.88
CA GLN A 34 14.99 -17.20 11.05
C GLN A 34 14.53 -17.92 12.31
N ARG A 35 13.42 -18.67 12.22
CA ARG A 35 12.86 -19.40 13.36
C ARG A 35 13.82 -20.49 13.86
N TYR A 36 14.52 -21.14 12.95
CA TYR A 36 15.53 -22.16 13.30
C TYR A 36 16.73 -21.53 14.01
N LEU A 37 17.27 -20.42 13.48
CA LEU A 37 18.36 -19.68 14.14
C LEU A 37 17.95 -19.13 15.50
N ALA A 38 16.73 -18.59 15.63
CA ALA A 38 16.24 -18.05 16.90
C ALA A 38 16.15 -19.12 18.02
N ARG A 39 16.01 -20.41 17.68
CA ARG A 39 16.09 -21.52 18.65
C ARG A 39 17.51 -21.85 19.10
N ILE A 40 18.51 -21.49 18.30
CA ILE A 40 19.93 -21.70 18.61
C ILE A 40 20.45 -20.50 19.41
N ASP A 41 20.24 -19.29 18.89
CA ASP A 41 20.55 -18.02 19.52
C ASP A 41 19.66 -16.91 18.91
N PRO A 42 18.77 -16.28 19.70
CA PRO A 42 17.87 -15.23 19.23
C PRO A 42 18.57 -13.93 18.83
N SER A 43 19.83 -13.73 19.21
CA SER A 43 20.61 -12.52 18.91
C SER A 43 21.30 -12.56 17.53
N LEU A 44 21.32 -13.71 16.85
CA LEU A 44 21.96 -13.87 15.54
C LEU A 44 21.15 -13.20 14.42
N PRO A 45 21.79 -12.41 13.53
CA PRO A 45 21.14 -11.92 12.33
C PRO A 45 20.91 -13.04 11.30
N LEU A 46 19.95 -12.82 10.39
CA LEU A 46 19.56 -13.75 9.32
C LEU A 46 20.74 -14.17 8.42
N ASP A 47 21.62 -13.23 8.09
CA ASP A 47 22.85 -13.45 7.34
C ASP A 47 24.04 -13.02 8.19
N PHE A 48 24.48 -13.90 9.11
CA PHE A 48 25.65 -13.68 9.94
C PHE A 48 26.92 -14.15 9.21
N SER A 49 28.02 -13.43 9.41
CA SER A 49 29.36 -13.92 9.06
C SER A 49 30.05 -14.54 10.27
N LEU A 50 30.93 -15.51 10.04
CA LEU A 50 31.78 -16.08 11.09
C LEU A 50 32.68 -15.02 11.75
N ALA A 51 33.05 -13.96 11.02
CA ALA A 51 33.85 -12.85 11.54
C ALA A 51 33.06 -11.96 12.52
N GLU A 52 31.73 -11.94 12.42
CA GLU A 52 30.85 -11.11 13.26
C GLU A 52 30.46 -11.80 14.59
N LEU A 53 30.71 -13.10 14.72
CA LEU A 53 30.33 -13.89 15.90
C LEU A 53 31.09 -13.43 17.15
N SER A 54 30.35 -13.20 18.24
CA SER A 54 30.92 -12.88 19.56
C SER A 54 31.64 -14.09 20.17
N SER A 55 32.52 -13.84 21.16
CA SER A 55 33.24 -14.91 21.86
C SER A 55 32.30 -15.92 22.53
N GLU A 56 31.15 -15.47 23.04
CA GLU A 56 30.12 -16.34 23.62
C GLU A 56 29.43 -17.19 22.55
N GLN A 57 29.08 -16.59 21.41
CA GLN A 57 28.48 -17.29 20.28
C GLN A 57 29.38 -18.37 19.70
N ARG A 58 30.69 -18.10 19.60
CA ARG A 58 31.69 -19.07 19.13
C ARG A 58 31.81 -20.29 20.06
N ARG A 59 31.51 -20.13 21.35
CA ARG A 59 31.52 -21.22 22.34
C ARG A 59 30.18 -21.94 22.45
N ASN A 60 29.12 -21.46 21.79
CA ASN A 60 27.81 -22.10 21.82
C ASN A 60 27.87 -23.47 21.10
N PRO A 61 27.72 -24.60 21.82
CA PRO A 61 27.88 -25.93 21.22
C PRO A 61 26.83 -26.22 20.15
N LYS A 62 25.63 -25.62 20.25
CA LYS A 62 24.57 -25.78 19.25
C LYS A 62 24.95 -25.13 17.91
N LEU A 63 25.55 -23.93 17.95
CA LEU A 63 26.00 -23.22 16.76
C LEU A 63 27.20 -23.92 16.12
N VAL A 64 28.17 -24.34 16.91
CA VAL A 64 29.34 -25.10 16.41
C VAL A 64 28.91 -26.41 15.76
N ARG A 65 27.98 -27.14 16.39
CA ARG A 65 27.42 -28.37 15.82
C ARG A 65 26.70 -28.11 14.50
N LEU A 66 25.93 -27.02 14.39
CA LEU A 66 25.29 -26.64 13.13
C LEU A 66 26.33 -26.41 12.02
N LEU A 67 27.36 -25.62 12.30
CA LEU A 67 28.40 -25.27 11.31
C LEU A 67 29.15 -26.52 10.82
N LEU A 68 29.66 -27.33 11.76
CA LEU A 68 30.38 -28.57 11.44
C LEU A 68 29.50 -29.56 10.68
N PHE A 69 28.26 -29.75 11.12
CA PHE A 69 27.32 -30.64 10.44
C PHE A 69 27.03 -30.15 9.03
N THR A 70 26.80 -28.84 8.85
CA THR A 70 26.46 -28.29 7.53
C THR A 70 27.60 -28.49 6.54
N TRP A 71 28.84 -28.18 6.91
CA TRP A 71 29.97 -28.27 5.99
C TRP A 71 30.40 -29.72 5.71
N LEU A 72 30.42 -30.59 6.72
CA LEU A 72 30.77 -31.99 6.55
C LEU A 72 29.74 -32.70 5.65
N TYR A 73 28.45 -32.48 5.91
CA TYR A 73 27.40 -33.05 5.08
C TYR A 73 27.35 -32.43 3.68
N LEU A 74 27.72 -31.16 3.52
CA LEU A 74 27.81 -30.55 2.19
C LEU A 74 28.89 -31.23 1.34
N GLY A 75 30.09 -31.43 1.89
CA GLY A 75 31.17 -32.13 1.19
C GLY A 75 30.78 -33.56 0.81
N LEU A 76 30.17 -34.29 1.74
CA LEU A 76 29.65 -35.65 1.48
C LEU A 76 28.56 -35.64 0.41
N LEU A 77 27.66 -34.67 0.45
CA LEU A 77 26.56 -34.55 -0.50
C LEU A 77 27.07 -34.24 -1.91
N VAL A 78 28.03 -33.34 -2.07
CA VAL A 78 28.67 -33.06 -3.37
C VAL A 78 29.41 -34.31 -3.87
N ALA A 79 30.15 -34.99 -2.99
CA ALA A 79 30.85 -36.24 -3.34
C ALA A 79 29.90 -37.38 -3.78
N LEU A 80 28.66 -37.39 -3.28
CA LEU A 80 27.65 -38.37 -3.68
C LEU A 80 26.92 -37.96 -4.97
N LEU A 81 26.61 -36.67 -5.14
CA LEU A 81 25.86 -36.18 -6.29
C LEU A 81 26.66 -36.21 -7.60
N ILE A 82 27.97 -35.92 -7.57
CA ILE A 82 28.82 -35.95 -8.77
C ILE A 82 28.75 -37.30 -9.50
N PRO A 83 29.08 -38.45 -8.88
CA PRO A 83 29.01 -39.74 -9.56
C PRO A 83 27.59 -40.11 -9.97
N LEU A 84 26.58 -39.80 -9.13
CA LEU A 84 25.19 -40.08 -9.45
C LEU A 84 24.74 -39.37 -10.75
N ILE A 85 25.10 -38.09 -10.89
CA ILE A 85 24.72 -37.29 -12.06
C ILE A 85 25.49 -37.75 -13.30
N LEU A 86 26.79 -38.04 -13.20
CA LEU A 86 27.58 -38.57 -14.31
C LEU A 86 27.00 -39.89 -14.84
N ILE A 87 26.56 -40.78 -13.94
CA ILE A 87 25.89 -42.04 -14.33
C ILE A 87 24.56 -41.77 -15.06
N ILE A 88 23.78 -40.80 -14.61
CA ILE A 88 22.50 -40.44 -15.24
C ILE A 88 22.71 -39.83 -16.63
N LEU A 89 23.77 -39.02 -16.81
CA LEU A 89 24.13 -38.40 -18.08
C LEU A 89 24.80 -39.39 -19.06
N GLY A 90 25.27 -40.54 -18.55
CA GLY A 90 25.97 -41.55 -19.37
C GLY A 90 27.43 -41.21 -19.65
N ASP A 91 28.03 -40.32 -18.86
CA ASP A 91 29.41 -39.87 -19.01
C ASP A 91 30.43 -40.88 -18.46
N SER A 92 31.68 -40.76 -18.92
CA SER A 92 32.78 -41.62 -18.46
C SER A 92 33.14 -41.37 -16.99
N LEU A 93 33.39 -42.45 -16.24
CA LEU A 93 33.81 -42.41 -14.84
C LEU A 93 35.34 -42.39 -14.65
N ASN A 94 36.11 -42.33 -15.74
CA ASN A 94 37.58 -42.41 -15.67
C ASN A 94 38.20 -41.25 -14.88
N ASP A 95 37.64 -40.04 -15.00
CA ASP A 95 38.14 -38.84 -14.32
C ASP A 95 37.44 -38.58 -12.97
N LEU A 96 36.62 -39.53 -12.50
CA LEU A 96 35.85 -39.38 -11.26
C LEU A 96 36.71 -38.96 -10.05
N PRO A 97 37.92 -39.51 -9.81
CA PRO A 97 38.75 -39.07 -8.69
C PRO A 97 39.17 -37.59 -8.78
N LEU A 98 39.45 -37.10 -9.99
CA LEU A 98 39.80 -35.70 -10.24
C LEU A 98 38.59 -34.79 -10.02
N ASN A 99 37.43 -35.19 -10.55
CA ASN A 99 36.15 -34.50 -10.45
C ASN A 99 35.70 -34.34 -8.99
N LEU A 100 35.84 -35.42 -8.22
CA LEU A 100 35.57 -35.41 -6.78
C LEU A 100 36.55 -34.50 -6.02
N ALA A 101 37.84 -34.55 -6.36
CA ALA A 101 38.84 -33.72 -5.71
C ALA A 101 38.57 -32.23 -5.92
N ILE A 102 38.40 -31.78 -7.16
CA ILE A 102 38.14 -30.36 -7.43
C ILE A 102 36.78 -29.91 -6.88
N GLY A 103 35.73 -30.72 -7.05
CA GLY A 103 34.38 -30.39 -6.59
C GLY A 103 34.26 -30.29 -5.06
N THR A 104 34.82 -31.26 -4.33
CA THR A 104 34.83 -31.20 -2.85
C THR A 104 35.73 -30.08 -2.31
N GLY A 105 36.83 -29.78 -3.00
CA GLY A 105 37.70 -28.64 -2.70
C GLY A 105 36.94 -27.31 -2.76
N TYR A 106 36.21 -27.05 -3.85
CA TYR A 106 35.34 -25.87 -3.99
C TYR A 106 34.21 -25.86 -2.96
N ALA A 107 33.57 -27.02 -2.73
CA ALA A 107 32.43 -27.11 -1.82
C ALA A 107 32.78 -26.67 -0.39
N LEU A 108 33.91 -27.13 0.12
CA LEU A 108 34.34 -26.83 1.49
C LEU A 108 34.94 -25.43 1.60
N SER A 109 35.89 -25.07 0.73
CA SER A 109 36.57 -23.77 0.79
C SER A 109 35.62 -22.60 0.59
N ALA A 110 34.78 -22.64 -0.45
CA ALA A 110 33.86 -21.56 -0.75
C ALA A 110 32.74 -21.45 0.29
N SER A 111 32.34 -22.56 0.92
CA SER A 111 31.40 -22.52 2.05
C SER A 111 31.98 -21.85 3.29
N VAL A 112 33.18 -22.26 3.70
CA VAL A 112 33.81 -21.76 4.93
C VAL A 112 34.30 -20.32 4.74
N CYS A 113 35.01 -20.05 3.64
CA CYS A 113 35.52 -18.71 3.34
C CYS A 113 34.39 -17.76 2.96
N GLY A 114 33.38 -18.21 2.22
CA GLY A 114 32.16 -17.43 2.01
C GLY A 114 31.42 -17.13 3.30
N ALA A 115 31.28 -18.10 4.22
CA ALA A 115 30.68 -17.83 5.53
C ALA A 115 31.50 -16.83 6.37
N LEU A 116 32.83 -16.83 6.22
CA LEU A 116 33.73 -15.89 6.89
C LEU A 116 33.68 -14.48 6.26
N LEU A 117 33.77 -14.38 4.93
CA LEU A 117 33.98 -13.13 4.20
C LEU A 117 32.67 -12.48 3.72
N ALA A 118 31.66 -13.29 3.40
CA ALA A 118 30.42 -12.89 2.71
C ALA A 118 29.13 -13.10 3.55
N GLY A 119 29.02 -14.17 4.33
CA GLY A 119 27.83 -14.52 5.11
C GLY A 119 27.51 -16.00 5.00
N PHE A 120 26.88 -16.58 6.02
CA PHE A 120 26.61 -18.02 6.06
C PHE A 120 25.77 -18.48 4.87
N GLY A 121 24.74 -17.71 4.48
CA GLY A 121 23.85 -18.09 3.40
C GLY A 121 24.54 -18.06 2.03
N SER A 122 25.25 -16.98 1.74
CA SER A 122 26.02 -16.81 0.49
C SER A 122 27.16 -17.82 0.39
N GLY A 123 27.89 -18.08 1.49
CA GLY A 123 28.92 -19.11 1.53
C GLY A 123 28.39 -20.50 1.21
N LEU A 124 27.30 -20.92 1.86
CA LEU A 124 26.70 -22.24 1.61
C LEU A 124 26.26 -22.40 0.14
N THR A 125 25.70 -21.35 -0.46
CA THR A 125 25.33 -21.36 -1.89
C THR A 125 26.55 -21.45 -2.80
N PHE A 126 27.62 -20.71 -2.50
CA PHE A 126 28.85 -20.78 -3.29
C PHE A 126 29.44 -22.19 -3.25
N GLY A 127 29.59 -22.76 -2.05
CA GLY A 127 30.14 -24.12 -1.94
C GLY A 127 29.29 -25.16 -2.65
N PHE A 128 27.96 -25.12 -2.51
CA PHE A 128 27.11 -26.08 -3.21
C PHE A 128 27.21 -25.94 -4.74
N VAL A 129 27.07 -24.73 -5.27
CA VAL A 129 26.98 -24.50 -6.73
C VAL A 129 28.35 -24.65 -7.39
N LEU A 130 29.42 -24.08 -6.81
CA LEU A 130 30.78 -24.25 -7.34
C LEU A 130 31.23 -25.70 -7.21
N GLY A 131 31.01 -26.33 -6.05
CA GLY A 131 31.46 -27.69 -5.82
C GLY A 131 30.79 -28.71 -6.74
N LEU A 132 29.47 -28.59 -6.93
CA LEU A 132 28.73 -29.46 -7.85
C LEU A 132 29.00 -29.11 -9.32
N GLY A 133 28.96 -27.83 -9.68
CA GLY A 133 29.11 -27.41 -11.08
C GLY A 133 30.53 -27.63 -11.63
N VAL A 134 31.57 -27.24 -10.89
CA VAL A 134 32.96 -27.45 -11.30
C VAL A 134 33.32 -28.94 -11.24
N GLY A 135 32.78 -29.68 -10.26
CA GLY A 135 32.98 -31.13 -10.18
C GLY A 135 32.37 -31.90 -11.34
N LEU A 136 31.26 -31.43 -11.92
CA LEU A 136 30.62 -32.06 -13.08
C LEU A 136 31.26 -31.67 -14.41
N LEU A 137 31.72 -30.42 -14.53
CA LEU A 137 32.20 -29.84 -15.79
C LEU A 137 33.73 -29.70 -15.82
N SER A 138 34.44 -30.53 -15.07
CA SER A 138 35.89 -30.42 -14.87
C SER A 138 36.73 -30.48 -16.15
N GLN A 139 36.19 -31.13 -17.19
CA GLN A 139 36.83 -31.30 -18.49
C GLN A 139 36.70 -30.05 -19.38
N ASP A 140 35.67 -29.24 -19.16
CA ASP A 140 35.40 -28.02 -19.93
C ASP A 140 35.80 -26.78 -19.14
N MET A 141 37.06 -26.34 -19.29
CA MET A 141 37.61 -25.19 -18.57
C MET A 141 36.83 -23.88 -18.84
N ASP A 142 36.22 -23.74 -20.01
CA ASP A 142 35.34 -22.62 -20.36
C ASP A 142 34.03 -22.61 -19.55
N ALA A 143 33.52 -23.78 -19.17
CA ALA A 143 32.29 -23.91 -18.41
C ALA A 143 32.44 -23.42 -16.97
N TYR A 144 33.67 -23.34 -16.44
CA TYR A 144 33.93 -22.85 -15.09
C TYR A 144 33.42 -21.41 -14.93
N PHE A 145 33.57 -20.56 -15.94
CA PHE A 145 33.09 -19.18 -15.89
C PHE A 145 31.58 -19.09 -15.79
N VAL A 146 30.86 -20.00 -16.45
CA VAL A 146 29.39 -20.06 -16.37
C VAL A 146 28.95 -20.52 -14.98
N VAL A 147 29.63 -21.52 -14.42
CA VAL A 147 29.37 -22.04 -13.07
C VAL A 147 29.65 -20.99 -12.00
N THR A 148 30.78 -20.27 -12.09
CA THR A 148 31.12 -19.21 -11.13
C THR A 148 30.14 -18.05 -11.19
N ALA A 149 29.71 -17.66 -12.39
CA ALA A 149 28.71 -16.64 -12.59
C ALA A 149 27.33 -17.06 -12.05
N ALA A 150 26.92 -18.31 -12.26
CA ALA A 150 25.70 -18.88 -11.67
C ALA A 150 25.77 -18.90 -10.13
N ALA A 151 26.90 -19.34 -9.56
CA ALA A 151 27.12 -19.36 -8.12
C ALA A 151 27.07 -17.95 -7.51
N ALA A 152 27.72 -16.97 -8.15
CA ALA A 152 27.71 -15.58 -7.73
C ALA A 152 26.31 -14.95 -7.80
N GLY A 153 25.56 -15.22 -8.88
CA GLY A 153 24.18 -14.76 -9.03
C GLY A 153 23.26 -15.34 -7.95
N LEU A 154 23.35 -16.65 -7.69
CA LEU A 154 22.56 -17.31 -6.65
C LEU A 154 22.92 -16.84 -5.23
N ALA A 155 24.21 -16.69 -4.93
CA ALA A 155 24.68 -16.17 -3.64
C ALA A 155 24.23 -14.72 -3.42
N ALA A 156 24.30 -13.88 -4.45
CA ALA A 156 23.76 -12.52 -4.42
C ALA A 156 22.24 -12.52 -4.19
N SER A 157 21.50 -13.44 -4.81
CA SER A 157 20.05 -13.56 -4.61
C SER A 157 19.70 -13.98 -3.18
N VAL A 158 20.44 -14.91 -2.58
CA VAL A 158 20.28 -15.27 -1.16
C VAL A 158 20.59 -14.08 -0.24
N GLN A 159 21.64 -13.33 -0.53
CA GLN A 159 21.95 -12.10 0.21
C GLN A 159 20.78 -11.09 0.13
N LEU A 160 20.13 -10.93 -1.03
CA LEU A 160 18.94 -10.08 -1.17
C LEU A 160 17.76 -10.62 -0.35
N ASN A 161 17.51 -11.92 -0.40
CA ASN A 161 16.36 -12.55 0.26
C ASN A 161 16.42 -12.42 1.79
N LEU A 162 17.60 -12.65 2.39
CA LEU A 162 17.80 -12.60 3.84
C LEU A 162 17.79 -11.17 4.40
N LEU A 163 18.21 -10.19 3.61
CA LEU A 163 18.42 -8.82 4.06
C LEU A 163 17.24 -7.86 3.78
N GLN A 164 16.25 -8.27 2.97
CA GLN A 164 15.03 -7.50 2.71
C GLN A 164 14.12 -7.33 3.95
N VAL A 165 14.33 -8.12 5.01
CA VAL A 165 13.46 -8.12 6.20
C VAL A 165 13.60 -6.84 7.05
N ARG A 166 14.59 -5.97 6.81
CA ARG A 166 14.93 -4.90 7.78
C ARG A 166 15.35 -3.51 7.29
N GLN A 167 15.05 -3.07 6.06
CA GLN A 167 15.56 -1.76 5.60
C GLN A 167 14.55 -0.78 5.00
N ARG A 168 14.83 0.51 5.24
CA ARG A 168 14.21 1.68 4.62
C ARG A 168 14.61 1.74 3.14
N PRO A 169 13.73 2.23 2.24
CA PRO A 169 14.05 2.35 0.82
C PRO A 169 15.28 3.27 0.63
N SER A 170 16.37 2.73 0.08
CA SER A 170 17.50 3.54 -0.37
C SER A 170 17.12 4.22 -1.69
N SER A 171 17.56 5.46 -1.88
CA SER A 171 17.35 6.16 -3.15
C SER A 171 18.15 5.46 -4.26
N VAL A 172 17.59 5.41 -5.47
CA VAL A 172 18.22 4.75 -6.64
C VAL A 172 19.64 5.30 -6.88
N LEU A 173 19.85 6.60 -6.69
CA LEU A 173 21.17 7.24 -6.80
C LEU A 173 22.20 6.67 -5.82
N ARG A 174 21.83 6.45 -4.56
CA ARG A 174 22.74 5.84 -3.57
C ARG A 174 23.04 4.38 -3.92
N CYS A 175 22.05 3.67 -4.45
CA CYS A 175 22.24 2.31 -4.96
C CYS A 175 23.29 2.29 -6.08
N LEU A 176 23.15 3.17 -7.09
CA LEU A 176 24.08 3.27 -8.22
C LEU A 176 25.49 3.68 -7.78
N LEU A 177 25.61 4.68 -6.90
CA LEU A 177 26.92 5.09 -6.35
C LEU A 177 27.58 3.95 -5.58
N GLY A 178 26.81 3.21 -4.78
CA GLY A 178 27.30 2.01 -4.11
C GLY A 178 27.84 1.00 -5.11
N VAL A 179 27.07 0.63 -6.14
CA VAL A 179 27.50 -0.34 -7.15
C VAL A 179 28.78 0.11 -7.86
N MET A 180 28.86 1.39 -8.24
CA MET A 180 30.06 1.95 -8.88
C MET A 180 31.29 1.87 -7.99
N THR A 181 31.16 2.23 -6.71
CA THR A 181 32.30 2.14 -5.77
C THR A 181 32.77 0.71 -5.54
N GLY A 182 31.83 -0.25 -5.41
CA GLY A 182 32.15 -1.67 -5.27
C GLY A 182 32.90 -2.20 -6.49
N ILE A 183 32.40 -1.92 -7.70
CA ILE A 183 33.05 -2.35 -8.94
C ILE A 183 34.43 -1.71 -9.07
N LEU A 184 34.57 -0.40 -8.85
CA LEU A 184 35.85 0.31 -9.04
C LEU A 184 36.94 -0.22 -8.09
N VAL A 185 36.64 -0.37 -6.80
CA VAL A 185 37.62 -0.91 -5.83
C VAL A 185 37.97 -2.37 -6.17
N SER A 186 36.98 -3.17 -6.57
CA SER A 186 37.24 -4.54 -6.99
C SER A 186 38.05 -4.64 -8.29
N THR A 187 37.87 -3.72 -9.24
CA THR A 187 38.69 -3.70 -10.46
C THR A 187 40.16 -3.46 -10.18
N ALA A 188 40.50 -2.57 -9.23
CA ALA A 188 41.89 -2.36 -8.81
C ALA A 188 42.51 -3.64 -8.22
N VAL A 189 41.74 -4.39 -7.44
CA VAL A 189 42.16 -5.67 -6.87
C VAL A 189 42.34 -6.74 -7.96
N ILE A 190 41.40 -6.83 -8.90
CA ILE A 190 41.48 -7.75 -10.04
C ILE A 190 42.71 -7.44 -10.90
N VAL A 191 43.01 -6.17 -11.17
CA VAL A 191 44.23 -5.76 -11.89
C VAL A 191 45.49 -6.17 -11.13
N GLY A 192 45.50 -6.03 -9.80
CA GLY A 192 46.61 -6.51 -8.96
C GLY A 192 46.83 -8.02 -9.11
N PHE A 193 45.76 -8.83 -9.04
CA PHE A 193 45.85 -10.28 -9.26
C PHE A 193 46.20 -10.66 -10.70
N TRP A 194 45.72 -9.89 -11.68
CA TRP A 194 46.10 -10.05 -13.07
C TRP A 194 47.59 -9.78 -13.30
N ALA A 195 48.16 -8.73 -12.69
CA ALA A 195 49.59 -8.44 -12.76
C ALA A 195 50.45 -9.54 -12.11
N ILE A 196 49.94 -10.18 -11.05
CA ILE A 196 50.57 -11.36 -10.43
C ILE A 196 50.49 -12.56 -11.38
N ALA A 197 49.32 -12.88 -11.93
CA ALA A 197 49.12 -14.06 -12.76
C ALA A 197 49.83 -13.97 -14.13
N SER A 198 49.87 -12.77 -14.73
CA SER A 198 50.53 -12.50 -16.01
C SER A 198 52.06 -12.57 -15.92
N GLY A 199 52.63 -12.37 -14.72
CA GLY A 199 54.09 -12.32 -14.53
C GLY A 199 54.73 -10.98 -14.91
N GLU A 200 53.94 -9.97 -15.32
CA GLU A 200 54.45 -8.63 -15.64
C GLU A 200 55.19 -8.00 -14.46
N LEU A 201 54.73 -8.25 -13.23
CA LEU A 201 55.36 -7.72 -12.02
C LEU A 201 56.81 -8.23 -11.80
N ILE A 202 57.13 -9.37 -12.39
CA ILE A 202 58.39 -10.11 -12.18
C ILE A 202 59.28 -10.04 -13.44
N ASN A 203 58.81 -9.39 -14.51
CA ASN A 203 59.52 -9.22 -15.78
C ASN A 203 60.00 -10.54 -16.40
N THR A 204 59.28 -11.63 -16.11
CA THR A 204 59.55 -12.95 -16.66
C THR A 204 58.66 -13.19 -17.86
N PRO A 205 59.20 -13.64 -19.02
CA PRO A 205 58.42 -13.87 -20.23
C PRO A 205 57.48 -15.09 -20.14
N GLN A 206 57.48 -15.82 -19.02
CA GLN A 206 56.65 -17.02 -18.81
C GLN A 206 55.39 -16.65 -18.02
N THR A 207 54.23 -16.85 -18.63
CA THR A 207 52.93 -16.79 -17.96
C THR A 207 52.85 -17.86 -16.87
N MET A 208 52.35 -17.52 -15.68
CA MET A 208 52.28 -18.45 -14.54
C MET A 208 51.06 -19.38 -14.62
N ARG A 209 51.02 -20.19 -15.68
CA ARG A 209 49.93 -21.13 -15.95
C ARG A 209 50.03 -22.35 -15.03
N ILE A 210 48.87 -22.95 -14.73
CA ILE A 210 48.80 -24.29 -14.15
C ILE A 210 49.56 -25.26 -15.07
N ASP A 211 50.26 -26.24 -14.50
CA ASP A 211 51.12 -27.22 -15.20
C ASP A 211 52.44 -26.70 -15.79
N GLN A 212 52.84 -25.47 -15.49
CA GLN A 212 54.16 -24.96 -15.86
C GLN A 212 55.06 -24.79 -14.62
N PRO A 213 55.88 -25.79 -14.26
CA PRO A 213 56.68 -25.74 -13.04
C PRO A 213 57.67 -24.58 -13.06
N LEU A 214 57.44 -23.59 -12.19
CA LEU A 214 58.36 -22.49 -11.94
C LEU A 214 59.50 -22.95 -11.02
N SER A 215 60.73 -22.49 -11.28
CA SER A 215 61.90 -22.80 -10.44
C SER A 215 62.52 -21.55 -9.81
N GLY A 216 63.04 -21.68 -8.59
CA GLY A 216 63.96 -20.72 -7.98
C GLY A 216 63.31 -19.37 -7.60
N SER A 217 63.89 -18.28 -8.11
CA SER A 217 63.54 -16.89 -7.75
C SER A 217 62.11 -16.50 -8.15
N SER A 218 61.58 -16.99 -9.27
CA SER A 218 60.23 -16.66 -9.74
C SER A 218 59.13 -17.11 -8.77
N LEU A 219 59.32 -18.24 -8.08
CA LEU A 219 58.41 -18.69 -7.02
C LEU A 219 58.45 -17.77 -5.79
N VAL A 220 59.65 -17.32 -5.39
CA VAL A 220 59.81 -16.40 -4.25
C VAL A 220 59.17 -15.05 -4.55
N PHE A 221 59.33 -14.53 -5.77
CA PHE A 221 58.69 -13.28 -6.20
C PHE A 221 57.17 -13.41 -6.36
N LEU A 222 56.66 -14.57 -6.81
CA LEU A 222 55.23 -14.85 -6.85
C LEU A 222 54.62 -14.80 -5.44
N VAL A 223 55.24 -15.46 -4.46
CA VAL A 223 54.81 -15.37 -3.05
C VAL A 223 54.94 -13.95 -2.52
N GLY A 224 56.07 -13.29 -2.78
CA GLY A 224 56.35 -11.93 -2.30
C GLY A 224 55.40 -10.87 -2.85
N SER A 225 54.96 -11.01 -4.10
CA SER A 225 54.01 -10.08 -4.75
C SER A 225 52.55 -10.37 -4.40
N GLY A 226 52.17 -11.64 -4.19
CA GLY A 226 50.82 -12.04 -3.79
C GLY A 226 50.45 -11.68 -2.36
N LEU A 227 51.42 -11.71 -1.43
CA LEU A 227 51.17 -11.47 0.00
C LEU A 227 50.61 -10.07 0.30
N PRO A 228 51.16 -8.94 -0.20
CA PRO A 228 50.64 -7.61 0.10
C PRO A 228 49.21 -7.38 -0.43
N ILE A 229 48.94 -7.78 -1.67
CA ILE A 229 47.62 -7.59 -2.31
C ILE A 229 46.57 -8.51 -1.65
N GLY A 230 46.92 -9.76 -1.41
CA GLY A 230 46.08 -10.70 -0.67
C GLY A 230 45.83 -10.22 0.77
N PHE A 231 46.87 -9.77 1.48
CA PHE A 231 46.75 -9.25 2.84
C PHE A 231 45.86 -8.03 2.92
N LEU A 232 46.09 -7.03 2.07
CA LEU A 232 45.29 -5.81 2.07
C LEU A 232 43.81 -6.11 1.81
N THR A 233 43.51 -6.98 0.84
CA THR A 233 42.13 -7.33 0.49
C THR A 233 41.43 -8.11 1.60
N THR A 234 42.04 -9.18 2.08
CA THR A 234 41.47 -10.01 3.16
C THR A 234 41.37 -9.24 4.48
N TRP A 235 42.38 -8.46 4.84
CA TRP A 235 42.35 -7.61 6.02
C TRP A 235 41.26 -6.55 5.91
N LEU A 236 41.14 -5.86 4.78
CA LEU A 236 40.11 -4.84 4.57
C LEU A 236 38.70 -5.45 4.65
N THR A 237 38.46 -6.61 4.01
CA THR A 237 37.16 -7.30 4.09
C THR A 237 36.78 -7.65 5.53
N LEU A 238 37.70 -8.28 6.27
CA LEU A 238 37.45 -8.70 7.64
C LEU A 238 37.37 -7.50 8.58
N HIS A 239 38.16 -6.44 8.37
CA HIS A 239 38.15 -5.26 9.23
C HIS A 239 36.84 -4.49 9.12
N LEU A 240 36.32 -4.32 7.89
CA LEU A 240 35.04 -3.63 7.66
C LEU A 240 33.84 -4.44 8.16
N ARG A 241 34.00 -5.76 8.30
CA ARG A 241 32.90 -6.68 8.66
C ARG A 241 32.88 -7.06 10.13
N SER A 242 34.05 -7.27 10.70
CA SER A 242 34.24 -7.70 12.08
C SER A 242 33.79 -6.61 13.07
N ARG A 243 33.18 -7.04 14.18
CA ARG A 243 32.94 -6.17 15.35
C ARG A 243 34.16 -6.06 16.28
N LEU A 244 35.19 -6.86 16.01
CA LEU A 244 36.42 -6.94 16.79
C LEU A 244 37.39 -5.84 16.36
N GLY A 245 38.21 -5.37 17.31
CA GLY A 245 39.25 -4.38 17.02
C GLY A 245 40.23 -4.86 15.94
N TRP A 246 40.81 -3.91 15.20
CA TRP A 246 41.68 -4.17 14.04
C TRP A 246 42.80 -5.19 14.30
N ARG A 247 43.34 -5.25 15.52
CA ARG A 247 44.39 -6.20 15.94
C ARG A 247 43.95 -7.67 15.90
N GLN A 248 42.71 -7.97 16.23
CA GLN A 248 42.20 -9.36 16.28
C GLN A 248 41.89 -9.92 14.89
N VAL A 249 41.81 -9.04 13.88
CA VAL A 249 41.58 -9.39 12.47
C VAL A 249 42.88 -9.65 11.71
N LEU A 250 44.02 -9.19 12.23
CA LEU A 250 45.33 -9.37 11.57
C LEU A 250 45.70 -10.84 11.39
N LEU A 251 45.62 -11.64 12.45
CA LEU A 251 46.00 -13.05 12.41
C LEU A 251 45.19 -13.87 11.39
N PRO A 252 43.84 -13.83 11.36
CA PRO A 252 43.08 -14.57 10.34
C PRO A 252 43.33 -14.06 8.92
N ALA A 253 43.59 -12.75 8.72
CA ALA A 253 43.95 -12.21 7.41
C ALA A 253 45.32 -12.73 6.94
N VAL A 254 46.33 -12.75 7.81
CA VAL A 254 47.65 -13.32 7.49
C VAL A 254 47.54 -14.82 7.17
N LEU A 255 46.82 -15.59 7.99
CA LEU A 255 46.68 -17.03 7.75
C LEU A 255 46.00 -17.34 6.41
N LEU A 256 44.91 -16.64 6.10
CA LEU A 256 44.17 -16.89 4.86
C LEU A 256 44.97 -16.49 3.62
N THR A 257 45.84 -15.48 3.73
CA THR A 257 46.66 -15.00 2.61
C THR A 257 47.92 -15.80 2.40
N VAL A 258 48.57 -16.23 3.48
CA VAL A 258 49.64 -17.21 3.40
C VAL A 258 49.12 -18.51 2.80
N TRP A 259 47.93 -18.97 3.20
CA TRP A 259 47.31 -20.15 2.59
C TRP A 259 47.03 -19.95 1.09
N MET A 260 46.48 -18.80 0.70
CA MET A 260 46.21 -18.50 -0.72
C MET A 260 47.50 -18.43 -1.55
N ALA A 261 48.55 -17.78 -1.02
CA ALA A 261 49.83 -17.63 -1.70
C ALA A 261 50.56 -18.98 -1.86
N LEU A 262 50.64 -19.79 -0.79
CA LEU A 262 51.25 -21.13 -0.83
C LEU A 262 50.42 -22.12 -1.64
N GLY A 263 49.09 -22.00 -1.62
CA GLY A 263 48.23 -22.83 -2.43
C GLY A 263 48.42 -22.52 -3.92
N TYR A 264 48.48 -21.23 -4.29
CA TYR A 264 48.75 -20.83 -5.68
C TYR A 264 50.13 -21.30 -6.18
N THR A 265 51.18 -21.24 -5.36
CA THR A 265 52.47 -21.86 -5.76
C THR A 265 52.37 -23.37 -5.93
N GLY A 266 51.54 -24.04 -5.11
CA GLY A 266 51.17 -25.45 -5.32
C GLY A 266 50.52 -25.70 -6.68
N LEU A 267 49.68 -24.77 -7.16
CA LEU A 267 49.00 -24.84 -8.47
C LEU A 267 49.93 -24.74 -9.67
N VAL A 268 51.04 -24.05 -9.52
CA VAL A 268 51.99 -23.86 -10.61
C VAL A 268 53.08 -24.94 -10.60
N SER A 269 53.33 -25.57 -9.45
CA SER A 269 54.44 -26.52 -9.28
C SER A 269 54.10 -28.00 -9.49
N GLN A 270 52.82 -28.38 -9.44
CA GLN A 270 52.39 -29.79 -9.58
C GLN A 270 51.73 -30.04 -10.94
N SER A 271 51.55 -31.31 -11.32
CA SER A 271 50.79 -31.69 -12.52
C SER A 271 49.27 -31.75 -12.27
N SER A 272 48.48 -31.41 -13.28
CA SER A 272 47.01 -31.46 -13.32
C SER A 272 46.45 -32.87 -13.22
N GLN A 273 47.25 -33.90 -13.49
CA GLN A 273 46.86 -35.30 -13.29
C GLN A 273 46.88 -35.70 -11.80
N ASN A 274 47.49 -34.89 -10.93
CA ASN A 274 47.52 -35.18 -9.50
C ASN A 274 46.18 -34.86 -8.84
N ILE A 275 45.64 -35.80 -8.07
CA ILE A 275 44.41 -35.61 -7.29
C ILE A 275 44.58 -34.48 -6.27
N LEU A 276 45.75 -34.41 -5.61
CA LEU A 276 46.08 -33.36 -4.64
C LEU A 276 46.11 -31.96 -5.28
N MET A 277 46.57 -31.87 -6.52
CA MET A 277 46.56 -30.63 -7.27
C MET A 277 45.14 -30.12 -7.47
N ASN A 278 44.24 -30.99 -7.95
CA ASN A 278 42.85 -30.62 -8.23
C ASN A 278 42.09 -30.23 -6.97
N TRP A 279 42.34 -30.93 -5.86
CA TRP A 279 41.78 -30.55 -4.56
C TRP A 279 42.28 -29.18 -4.09
N ASN A 280 43.58 -28.90 -4.25
CA ASN A 280 44.16 -27.58 -3.98
C ASN A 280 43.59 -26.50 -4.91
N ALA A 281 43.39 -26.79 -6.19
CA ALA A 281 42.79 -25.88 -7.16
C ALA A 281 41.37 -25.48 -6.74
N GLY A 282 40.56 -26.47 -6.33
CA GLY A 282 39.23 -26.23 -5.81
C GLY A 282 39.23 -25.40 -4.53
N MET A 283 40.17 -25.66 -3.62
CA MET A 283 40.32 -24.90 -2.39
C MET A 283 40.65 -23.43 -2.68
N ILE A 284 41.68 -23.16 -3.47
CA ILE A 284 42.17 -21.80 -3.73
C ILE A 284 41.20 -20.99 -4.58
N GLY A 285 40.59 -21.59 -5.59
CA GLY A 285 39.54 -20.96 -6.38
C GLY A 285 38.34 -20.56 -5.52
N GLY A 286 37.91 -21.43 -4.60
CA GLY A 286 36.80 -21.14 -3.69
C GLY A 286 37.08 -19.98 -2.73
N VAL A 287 38.31 -19.88 -2.19
CA VAL A 287 38.73 -18.70 -1.40
C VAL A 287 38.72 -17.44 -2.24
N PHE A 288 39.31 -17.49 -3.43
CA PHE A 288 39.49 -16.32 -4.27
C PHE A 288 38.15 -15.71 -4.71
N ILE A 289 37.22 -16.52 -5.20
CA ILE A 289 35.89 -16.06 -5.63
C ILE A 289 35.11 -15.45 -4.46
N THR A 290 35.15 -16.10 -3.30
CA THR A 290 34.44 -15.62 -2.11
C THR A 290 35.08 -14.38 -1.49
N LEU A 291 36.39 -14.17 -1.67
CA LEU A 291 37.09 -12.94 -1.30
C LEU A 291 36.65 -11.76 -2.17
N LEU A 292 36.60 -11.94 -3.49
CA LEU A 292 36.11 -10.91 -4.41
C LEU A 292 34.65 -10.53 -4.10
N PHE A 293 33.80 -11.54 -3.86
CA PHE A 293 32.41 -11.32 -3.45
C PHE A 293 32.33 -10.57 -2.11
N GLY A 294 33.07 -11.04 -1.10
CA GLY A 294 33.09 -10.48 0.24
C GLY A 294 33.49 -9.01 0.26
N LEU A 295 34.59 -8.67 -0.42
CA LEU A 295 35.12 -7.30 -0.51
C LEU A 295 34.12 -6.34 -1.14
N SER A 296 33.59 -6.71 -2.30
CA SER A 296 32.61 -5.89 -3.01
C SER A 296 31.34 -5.71 -2.18
N SER A 297 30.88 -6.77 -1.53
CA SER A 297 29.67 -6.75 -0.71
C SER A 297 29.78 -5.84 0.51
N THR A 298 30.91 -5.83 1.22
CA THR A 298 31.10 -5.05 2.45
C THR A 298 31.24 -3.56 2.17
N LEU A 299 32.04 -3.20 1.15
CA LEU A 299 32.23 -1.81 0.72
C LEU A 299 30.91 -1.19 0.24
N THR A 300 30.21 -1.91 -0.65
CA THR A 300 28.99 -1.41 -1.26
C THR A 300 27.85 -1.28 -0.26
N ARG A 301 27.78 -2.17 0.74
CA ARG A 301 26.74 -2.17 1.76
C ARG A 301 26.72 -0.88 2.58
N GLY A 302 27.88 -0.30 2.86
CA GLY A 302 27.99 0.97 3.59
C GLY A 302 27.42 2.18 2.83
N ILE A 303 27.48 2.16 1.49
CA ILE A 303 27.16 3.31 0.64
C ILE A 303 25.75 3.19 0.02
N GLY A 304 25.48 2.06 -0.66
CA GLY A 304 24.27 1.85 -1.45
C GLY A 304 23.22 0.93 -0.82
N GLY A 305 23.52 0.36 0.35
CA GLY A 305 22.66 -0.61 1.04
C GLY A 305 22.74 -2.01 0.42
N ASN A 306 21.82 -2.89 0.84
CA ASN A 306 21.90 -4.32 0.53
C ASN A 306 21.66 -4.66 -0.94
N ASN A 307 20.79 -3.89 -1.62
CA ASN A 307 20.49 -4.10 -3.04
C ASN A 307 21.72 -3.83 -3.91
N ALA A 308 22.40 -2.71 -3.65
CA ALA A 308 23.66 -2.38 -4.33
C ALA A 308 24.71 -3.45 -4.05
N ALA A 309 24.82 -3.88 -2.79
CA ALA A 309 25.84 -4.84 -2.37
C ALA A 309 25.71 -6.17 -3.11
N ALA A 310 24.50 -6.71 -3.23
CA ALA A 310 24.29 -7.98 -3.93
C ALA A 310 24.56 -7.88 -5.43
N VAL A 311 24.16 -6.78 -6.08
CA VAL A 311 24.42 -6.58 -7.52
C VAL A 311 25.91 -6.43 -7.78
N ALA A 312 26.60 -5.58 -7.01
CA ALA A 312 28.03 -5.34 -7.17
C ALA A 312 28.86 -6.60 -6.88
N SER A 313 28.56 -7.31 -5.78
CA SER A 313 29.32 -8.52 -5.42
C SER A 313 29.05 -9.69 -6.37
N GLY A 314 27.81 -9.83 -6.86
CA GLY A 314 27.46 -10.81 -7.89
C GLY A 314 28.26 -10.57 -9.18
N LEU A 315 28.27 -9.33 -9.70
CA LEU A 315 29.02 -8.97 -10.91
C LEU A 315 30.52 -9.17 -10.75
N VAL A 316 31.10 -8.69 -9.65
CA VAL A 316 32.53 -8.80 -9.37
C VAL A 316 32.97 -10.26 -9.25
N ALA A 317 32.24 -11.09 -8.49
CA ALA A 317 32.64 -12.48 -8.29
C ALA A 317 32.37 -13.37 -9.51
N GLY A 318 31.32 -13.08 -10.27
CA GLY A 318 30.97 -13.86 -11.46
C GLY A 318 31.85 -13.54 -12.69
N ILE A 319 32.18 -12.27 -12.90
CA ILE A 319 32.84 -11.80 -14.14
C ILE A 319 34.28 -11.35 -13.88
N GLY A 320 34.60 -10.90 -12.66
CA GLY A 320 35.88 -10.29 -12.33
C GLY A 320 37.10 -11.21 -12.46
N TRP A 321 36.89 -12.52 -12.54
CA TRP A 321 37.96 -13.49 -12.80
C TRP A 321 38.27 -13.70 -14.30
N ILE A 322 37.36 -13.30 -15.21
CA ILE A 322 37.55 -13.50 -16.67
C ILE A 322 38.87 -12.92 -17.20
N PRO A 323 39.33 -11.73 -16.79
CA PRO A 323 40.63 -11.20 -17.24
C PRO A 323 41.83 -12.03 -16.75
N ILE A 324 41.69 -12.72 -15.61
CA ILE A 324 42.76 -13.52 -14.99
C ILE A 324 42.82 -14.92 -15.60
N GLY A 325 41.68 -15.46 -16.05
CA GLY A 325 41.52 -16.79 -16.64
C GLY A 325 42.62 -17.25 -17.61
N PRO A 326 42.96 -16.51 -18.68
CA PRO A 326 43.95 -16.91 -19.68
C PRO A 326 45.38 -17.06 -19.15
N HIS A 327 45.67 -16.42 -18.01
CA HIS A 327 46.97 -16.47 -17.37
C HIS A 327 47.10 -17.63 -16.39
N VAL A 328 45.98 -18.20 -15.95
CA VAL A 328 45.93 -19.27 -14.94
C VAL A 328 45.55 -20.61 -15.56
N LEU A 329 44.51 -20.66 -16.38
CA LEU A 329 44.01 -21.88 -17.01
C LEU A 329 44.73 -22.14 -18.35
N PRO A 330 45.27 -23.35 -18.59
CA PRO A 330 45.79 -23.73 -19.89
C PRO A 330 44.65 -23.78 -20.93
N ASP A 331 44.96 -23.45 -22.19
CA ASP A 331 44.07 -23.53 -23.35
C ASP A 331 42.80 -22.66 -23.35
N TYR A 332 42.60 -21.83 -22.32
CA TYR A 332 41.51 -20.85 -22.30
C TYR A 332 41.70 -19.76 -23.36
N GLN A 333 40.69 -19.58 -24.21
CA GLN A 333 40.63 -18.46 -25.16
C GLN A 333 39.42 -17.58 -24.87
N HIS A 334 39.56 -16.26 -25.06
CA HIS A 334 38.47 -15.32 -24.89
C HIS A 334 37.39 -15.52 -25.97
N GLN A 335 36.48 -16.46 -25.73
CA GLN A 335 35.31 -16.63 -26.58
C GLN A 335 34.18 -15.70 -26.11
N PRO A 336 33.67 -14.79 -26.97
CA PRO A 336 32.58 -13.89 -26.59
C PRO A 336 31.33 -14.64 -26.11
N GLN A 337 31.09 -15.84 -26.65
CA GLN A 337 29.95 -16.68 -26.31
C GLN A 337 29.95 -17.09 -24.83
N VAL A 338 31.11 -17.49 -24.29
CA VAL A 338 31.25 -17.89 -22.89
C VAL A 338 30.98 -16.71 -21.95
N ILE A 339 31.45 -15.51 -22.30
CA ILE A 339 31.19 -14.28 -21.53
C ILE A 339 29.70 -13.96 -21.53
N THR A 340 29.03 -14.07 -22.67
CA THR A 340 27.58 -13.86 -22.75
C THR A 340 26.80 -14.91 -21.96
N ALA A 341 27.21 -16.18 -22.02
CA ALA A 341 26.59 -17.25 -21.24
C ALA A 341 26.77 -17.04 -19.73
N ALA A 342 27.96 -16.63 -19.29
CA ALA A 342 28.23 -16.30 -17.90
C ALA A 342 27.38 -15.10 -17.42
N LEU A 343 27.27 -14.04 -18.23
CA LEU A 343 26.39 -12.89 -17.94
C LEU A 343 24.92 -13.31 -17.81
N LEU A 344 24.44 -14.14 -18.73
CA LEU A 344 23.07 -14.67 -18.68
C LEU A 344 22.85 -15.53 -17.43
N ALA A 345 23.79 -16.42 -17.11
CA ALA A 345 23.73 -17.27 -15.92
C ALA A 345 23.72 -16.44 -14.62
N LEU A 346 24.52 -15.38 -14.56
CA LEU A 346 24.54 -14.44 -13.44
C LEU A 346 23.19 -13.74 -13.27
N VAL A 347 22.65 -13.16 -14.34
CA VAL A 347 21.36 -12.45 -14.32
C VAL A 347 20.24 -13.42 -13.94
N PHE A 348 20.26 -14.63 -14.49
CA PHE A 348 19.30 -15.68 -14.19
C PHE A 348 19.37 -16.11 -12.70
N GLY A 349 20.58 -16.31 -12.16
CA GLY A 349 20.79 -16.61 -10.75
C GLY A 349 20.35 -15.47 -9.82
N LEU A 350 20.67 -14.22 -10.16
CA LEU A 350 20.29 -13.04 -9.37
C LEU A 350 18.77 -12.86 -9.31
N THR A 351 18.08 -13.10 -10.43
CA THR A 351 16.63 -12.92 -10.58
C THR A 351 15.81 -14.15 -10.21
N ILE A 352 16.41 -15.20 -9.61
CA ILE A 352 15.71 -16.44 -9.23
C ILE A 352 14.46 -16.22 -8.38
N SER A 353 14.48 -15.26 -7.45
CA SER A 353 13.32 -14.92 -6.63
C SER A 353 12.14 -14.34 -7.41
N ILE A 354 12.33 -13.94 -8.67
CA ILE A 354 11.29 -13.37 -9.55
C ILE A 354 10.70 -14.43 -10.48
N TRP A 355 11.55 -15.19 -11.18
CA TRP A 355 11.07 -16.15 -12.17
C TRP A 355 10.74 -17.52 -11.59
N ARG A 356 11.43 -17.99 -10.53
CA ARG A 356 11.14 -19.30 -9.89
C ARG A 356 9.67 -19.43 -9.50
N PRO A 357 9.06 -18.46 -8.78
CA PRO A 357 7.67 -18.62 -8.34
C PRO A 357 6.68 -18.63 -9.53
N LEU A 358 7.06 -18.03 -10.68
CA LEU A 358 6.26 -18.05 -11.90
C LEU A 358 6.37 -19.39 -12.64
N ILE A 359 7.60 -19.90 -12.85
CA ILE A 359 7.83 -21.14 -13.59
C ILE A 359 7.29 -22.35 -12.82
N PHE A 360 7.48 -22.40 -11.51
CA PHE A 360 7.02 -23.51 -10.69
C PHE A 360 5.56 -23.37 -10.22
N TYR A 361 4.88 -22.27 -10.56
CA TYR A 361 3.48 -22.05 -10.18
C TYR A 361 2.54 -23.22 -10.50
N PRO A 362 2.49 -23.77 -11.75
CA PRO A 362 1.54 -24.85 -12.05
C PRO A 362 1.84 -26.11 -11.24
N LEU A 363 3.12 -26.47 -11.06
CA LEU A 363 3.51 -27.64 -10.28
C LEU A 363 3.14 -27.49 -8.80
N VAL A 364 3.36 -26.31 -8.23
CA VAL A 364 3.00 -26.02 -6.84
C VAL A 364 1.49 -25.90 -6.66
N ALA A 365 0.76 -25.40 -7.66
CA ALA A 365 -0.71 -25.37 -7.64
C ALA A 365 -1.31 -26.78 -7.63
N ILE A 366 -0.74 -27.72 -8.42
CA ILE A 366 -1.14 -29.13 -8.39
C ILE A 366 -0.90 -29.73 -6.99
N TRP A 367 0.25 -29.46 -6.39
CA TRP A 367 0.54 -29.89 -5.01
C TRP A 367 -0.46 -29.32 -3.99
N ASN A 368 -0.80 -28.04 -4.11
CA ASN A 368 -1.77 -27.39 -3.23
C ASN A 368 -3.16 -28.01 -3.36
N ASN A 369 -3.61 -28.29 -4.58
CA ASN A 369 -4.88 -28.96 -4.84
C ASN A 369 -4.87 -30.40 -4.29
N PHE A 370 -3.74 -31.10 -4.38
CA PHE A 370 -3.59 -32.41 -3.76
C PHE A 370 -3.75 -32.36 -2.23
N CYS A 371 -3.12 -31.38 -1.56
CA CYS A 371 -3.30 -31.16 -0.12
C CYS A 371 -4.76 -30.87 0.24
N PHE A 372 -5.42 -29.99 -0.53
CA PHE A 372 -6.83 -29.65 -0.34
C PHE A 372 -7.75 -30.88 -0.47
N ASN A 373 -7.62 -31.66 -1.55
CA ASN A 373 -8.44 -32.85 -1.77
C ASN A 373 -8.23 -33.92 -0.68
N LEU A 374 -7.00 -34.09 -0.19
CA LEU A 374 -6.72 -35.03 0.91
C LEU A 374 -7.41 -34.64 2.20
N ASP A 375 -7.44 -33.35 2.54
CA ASP A 375 -8.10 -32.86 3.75
C ASP A 375 -9.62 -32.77 3.60
N GLN A 376 -10.13 -32.44 2.40
CA GLN A 376 -11.56 -32.41 2.12
C GLN A 376 -12.20 -33.81 2.29
N ASN A 377 -11.54 -34.84 1.74
CA ASN A 377 -12.04 -36.22 1.78
C ASN A 377 -11.91 -36.90 3.16
N ARG A 378 -11.09 -36.36 4.06
CA ARG A 378 -10.92 -36.90 5.42
C ARG A 378 -11.83 -36.16 6.40
N ARG A 379 -12.46 -36.89 7.32
CA ARG A 379 -13.17 -36.31 8.47
C ARG A 379 -12.17 -36.13 9.62
N GLY A 380 -11.99 -34.91 10.11
CA GLY A 380 -11.10 -34.61 11.23
C GLY A 380 -10.24 -33.36 11.02
N GLU A 381 -9.18 -33.23 11.83
CA GLU A 381 -8.24 -32.11 11.80
C GLU A 381 -7.48 -32.00 10.46
N LEU A 382 -7.20 -30.77 10.06
CA LEU A 382 -6.53 -30.44 8.80
C LEU A 382 -5.02 -30.59 8.94
N ARG A 383 -4.51 -31.80 8.68
CA ARG A 383 -3.07 -32.11 8.83
C ARG A 383 -2.24 -31.58 7.67
N TRP A 384 -2.79 -31.57 6.46
CA TRP A 384 -2.07 -31.22 5.23
C TRP A 384 -2.11 -29.73 4.93
N PHE A 385 -2.98 -28.99 5.61
CA PHE A 385 -3.10 -27.55 5.49
C PHE A 385 -1.78 -26.79 5.65
N TRP A 386 -0.96 -27.16 6.64
CA TRP A 386 0.34 -26.50 6.88
C TRP A 386 1.41 -26.81 5.82
N LEU A 387 1.18 -27.80 4.95
CA LEU A 387 2.05 -28.11 3.80
C LEU A 387 1.69 -27.31 2.55
N HIS A 388 0.62 -26.51 2.61
CA HIS A 388 0.21 -25.62 1.53
C HIS A 388 1.26 -24.52 1.29
N ALA A 389 1.51 -24.18 0.02
CA ALA A 389 2.54 -23.23 -0.38
C ALA A 389 2.36 -21.82 0.16
N ALA A 390 1.14 -21.44 0.52
CA ALA A 390 0.84 -20.17 1.20
C ALA A 390 1.65 -19.97 2.50
N PHE A 391 2.11 -21.05 3.15
CA PHE A 391 2.87 -20.98 4.40
C PHE A 391 4.39 -21.05 4.21
N TRP A 392 4.86 -21.59 3.09
CA TRP A 392 6.28 -21.81 2.85
C TRP A 392 6.89 -21.08 1.65
N ASP A 393 6.10 -20.62 0.67
CA ASP A 393 6.61 -19.81 -0.45
C ASP A 393 6.39 -18.32 -0.20
N GLU A 394 7.33 -17.70 0.49
CA GLU A 394 7.25 -16.28 0.91
C GLU A 394 7.37 -15.29 -0.26
N LYS A 395 7.94 -15.71 -1.39
CA LYS A 395 8.17 -14.83 -2.55
C LYS A 395 7.08 -14.92 -3.61
N GLN A 396 6.08 -15.78 -3.39
CA GLN A 396 4.97 -15.90 -4.33
C GLN A 396 4.13 -14.62 -4.35
N ARG A 397 4.07 -13.97 -5.51
CA ARG A 397 3.30 -12.73 -5.71
C ARG A 397 1.88 -12.96 -6.21
N LEU A 398 1.64 -14.10 -6.87
CA LEU A 398 0.31 -14.45 -7.37
C LEU A 398 -0.51 -15.08 -6.25
N THR A 399 -1.81 -14.84 -6.28
CA THR A 399 -2.74 -15.51 -5.37
C THR A 399 -2.85 -16.99 -5.71
N TRP A 400 -2.92 -17.84 -4.69
CA TRP A 400 -3.19 -19.26 -4.90
C TRP A 400 -4.68 -19.47 -5.22
N PRO A 401 -5.02 -20.26 -6.25
CA PRO A 401 -6.40 -20.64 -6.50
C PRO A 401 -6.89 -21.53 -5.35
N ASP A 402 -8.19 -21.51 -5.08
CA ASP A 402 -8.90 -22.38 -4.11
C ASP A 402 -8.45 -22.27 -2.64
N LEU A 403 -7.50 -21.37 -2.34
CA LEU A 403 -7.06 -21.10 -0.97
C LEU A 403 -8.20 -20.52 -0.11
N ASP A 404 -9.13 -19.79 -0.72
CA ASP A 404 -10.33 -19.30 -0.05
C ASP A 404 -11.26 -20.44 0.38
N GLU A 405 -11.50 -21.43 -0.48
CA GLU A 405 -12.29 -22.62 -0.12
C GLU A 405 -11.63 -23.43 1.00
N TYR A 406 -10.30 -23.55 0.96
CA TYR A 406 -9.55 -24.26 2.00
C TYR A 406 -9.62 -23.53 3.35
N LEU A 407 -9.59 -22.19 3.36
CA LEU A 407 -9.76 -21.39 4.56
C LEU A 407 -11.20 -21.43 5.11
N LEU A 408 -12.21 -21.55 4.23
CA LEU A 408 -13.59 -21.79 4.66
C LEU A 408 -13.73 -23.17 5.30
N LEU A 409 -13.11 -24.22 4.74
CA LEU A 409 -13.05 -25.54 5.36
C LEU A 409 -12.35 -25.51 6.73
N LEU A 410 -11.29 -24.70 6.88
CA LEU A 410 -10.63 -24.44 8.16
C LEU A 410 -11.58 -23.77 9.15
N SER A 411 -12.41 -22.82 8.71
CA SER A 411 -13.38 -22.15 9.57
C SER A 411 -14.42 -23.10 10.15
N GLU A 412 -14.82 -24.13 9.38
CA GLU A 412 -15.82 -25.11 9.80
C GLU A 412 -15.26 -26.14 10.78
N ARG A 413 -14.00 -26.54 10.60
CA ARG A 413 -13.38 -27.60 11.40
C ARG A 413 -12.60 -27.10 12.61
N GLN A 414 -11.90 -25.96 12.48
CA GLN A 414 -11.01 -25.41 13.51
C GLN A 414 -11.13 -23.87 13.58
N PRO A 415 -12.28 -23.34 14.06
CA PRO A 415 -12.56 -21.90 14.06
C PRO A 415 -11.59 -21.09 14.95
N HIS A 416 -10.95 -21.73 15.92
CA HIS A 416 -10.02 -21.09 16.85
C HIS A 416 -8.69 -20.67 16.22
N ILE A 417 -8.23 -21.34 15.15
CA ILE A 417 -6.94 -21.08 14.49
C ILE A 417 -7.06 -20.01 13.41
N LEU A 418 -8.27 -19.88 12.82
CA LEU A 418 -8.52 -19.05 11.66
C LEU A 418 -8.09 -17.57 11.81
N PRO A 419 -8.33 -16.87 12.95
CA PRO A 419 -7.94 -15.48 13.09
C PRO A 419 -6.42 -15.27 12.92
N ASP A 420 -5.61 -16.15 13.52
CA ASP A 420 -4.15 -16.08 13.44
C ASP A 420 -3.65 -16.30 12.01
N VAL A 421 -4.29 -17.23 11.28
CA VAL A 421 -3.98 -17.51 9.87
C VAL A 421 -4.35 -16.33 8.98
N LEU A 422 -5.51 -15.70 9.18
CA LEU A 422 -5.93 -14.54 8.40
C LEU A 422 -4.99 -13.35 8.63
N ILE A 423 -4.56 -13.11 9.89
CA ILE A 423 -3.56 -12.08 10.21
C ILE A 423 -2.24 -12.39 9.49
N PHE A 424 -1.76 -13.64 9.53
CA PHE A 424 -0.55 -14.04 8.82
C PHE A 424 -0.65 -13.82 7.31
N LEU A 425 -1.74 -14.25 6.67
CA LEU A 425 -1.93 -14.11 5.22
C LEU A 425 -2.11 -12.65 4.80
N SER A 426 -2.68 -11.81 5.65
CA SER A 426 -2.85 -10.37 5.37
C SER A 426 -1.52 -9.62 5.24
N ALA A 427 -0.45 -10.12 5.86
CA ALA A 427 0.90 -9.58 5.76
C ALA A 427 1.65 -10.05 4.51
N SER A 428 1.05 -10.95 3.72
CA SER A 428 1.64 -11.56 2.53
C SER A 428 0.96 -11.08 1.24
N ALA A 429 1.45 -11.53 0.08
CA ALA A 429 0.77 -11.31 -1.20
C ALA A 429 -0.63 -11.97 -1.27
N GLN A 430 -0.95 -12.89 -0.35
CA GLN A 430 -2.25 -13.55 -0.25
C GLN A 430 -3.32 -12.71 0.49
N ARG A 431 -3.02 -11.44 0.78
CA ARG A 431 -3.97 -10.48 1.36
C ARG A 431 -5.35 -10.47 0.69
N PRO A 432 -5.49 -10.49 -0.65
CA PRO A 432 -6.81 -10.48 -1.29
C PRO A 432 -7.65 -11.72 -0.95
N VAL A 433 -7.01 -12.89 -0.81
CA VAL A 433 -7.70 -14.13 -0.44
C VAL A 433 -8.18 -14.07 1.00
N ALA A 434 -7.33 -13.60 1.92
CA ALA A 434 -7.71 -13.42 3.32
C ALA A 434 -8.88 -12.43 3.47
N GLN A 435 -8.89 -11.34 2.68
CA GLN A 435 -9.99 -10.39 2.62
C GLN A 435 -11.28 -11.04 2.11
N LYS A 436 -11.22 -11.82 1.02
CA LYS A 436 -12.38 -12.54 0.45
C LYS A 436 -13.00 -13.51 1.46
N VAL A 437 -12.18 -14.29 2.17
CA VAL A 437 -12.66 -15.23 3.21
C VAL A 437 -13.28 -14.48 4.38
N GLN A 438 -12.63 -13.41 4.86
CA GLN A 438 -13.19 -12.59 5.93
C GLN A 438 -14.55 -12.01 5.53
N MET A 439 -14.71 -11.56 4.29
CA MET A 439 -15.99 -11.07 3.77
C MET A 439 -17.06 -12.16 3.76
N GLU A 440 -16.74 -13.36 3.26
CA GLU A 440 -17.69 -14.48 3.22
C GLU A 440 -18.13 -14.90 4.64
N LEU A 441 -17.22 -14.91 5.61
CA LEU A 441 -17.57 -15.20 7.00
C LEU A 441 -18.46 -14.12 7.61
N THR A 442 -18.19 -12.84 7.33
CA THR A 442 -19.07 -11.73 7.76
C THR A 442 -20.43 -11.82 7.08
N ALA A 443 -20.50 -12.19 5.80
CA ALA A 443 -21.76 -12.40 5.10
C ALA A 443 -22.58 -13.55 5.73
N ARG A 444 -21.94 -14.69 6.04
CA ARG A 444 -22.58 -15.82 6.75
C ARG A 444 -23.09 -15.43 8.14
N GLN A 445 -22.33 -14.60 8.87
CA GLN A 445 -22.76 -14.07 10.17
C GLN A 445 -24.01 -13.18 10.04
N PHE A 446 -24.04 -12.27 9.07
CA PHE A 446 -25.19 -11.39 8.84
C PHE A 446 -26.42 -12.16 8.34
N GLU A 447 -26.21 -13.23 7.57
CA GLU A 447 -27.27 -14.14 7.12
C GLU A 447 -27.85 -14.98 8.28
N ALA A 448 -27.07 -15.24 9.34
CA ALA A 448 -27.54 -15.96 10.51
C ALA A 448 -28.51 -15.15 11.39
N CYS A 449 -28.59 -13.82 11.24
CA CYS A 449 -29.50 -12.97 12.01
C CYS A 449 -30.98 -13.27 11.67
N LYS A 450 -31.78 -13.55 12.71
CA LYS A 450 -33.20 -13.90 12.58
C LYS A 450 -34.14 -12.79 13.03
N ASP A 451 -33.71 -12.00 14.03
CA ASP A 451 -34.57 -11.04 14.73
C ASP A 451 -33.94 -9.64 14.82
N VAL A 452 -34.75 -8.60 15.05
CA VAL A 452 -34.27 -7.21 15.20
C VAL A 452 -33.20 -7.05 16.29
N PRO A 453 -33.30 -7.69 17.49
CA PRO A 453 -32.22 -7.64 18.49
C PRO A 453 -30.92 -8.29 18.01
N SER A 454 -31.00 -9.34 17.18
CA SER A 454 -29.81 -9.98 16.62
C SER A 454 -29.09 -9.09 15.61
N ILE A 455 -29.82 -8.26 14.87
CA ILE A 455 -29.26 -7.23 13.97
C ILE A 455 -28.62 -6.10 14.79
N ALA A 456 -29.24 -5.69 15.90
CA ALA A 456 -28.70 -4.69 16.82
C ALA A 456 -27.42 -5.15 17.53
N ALA A 457 -27.27 -6.45 17.79
CA ALA A 457 -26.12 -7.03 18.48
C ALA A 457 -24.83 -7.03 17.64
N ILE A 458 -24.94 -6.92 16.32
CA ILE A 458 -23.80 -6.93 15.38
C ILE A 458 -22.78 -5.83 15.69
N ARG A 459 -23.22 -4.69 16.24
CA ARG A 459 -22.29 -3.60 16.61
C ARG A 459 -21.17 -4.03 17.59
N HIS A 460 -21.40 -5.09 18.35
CA HIS A 460 -20.43 -5.58 19.34
C HIS A 460 -19.44 -6.58 18.74
N GLN A 461 -19.64 -6.99 17.49
CA GLN A 461 -18.77 -7.90 16.76
C GLN A 461 -17.84 -7.07 15.87
N THR A 462 -16.59 -6.91 16.32
CA THR A 462 -15.57 -6.07 15.70
C THR A 462 -15.10 -6.65 14.35
N ALA A 463 -15.66 -6.15 13.24
CA ALA A 463 -15.12 -6.35 11.89
C ALA A 463 -13.98 -5.34 11.57
N THR A 464 -13.14 -5.03 12.55
CA THR A 464 -12.17 -3.93 12.45
C THR A 464 -10.76 -4.47 12.36
N GLY A 465 -10.20 -4.51 11.15
CA GLY A 465 -8.75 -4.61 11.02
C GLY A 465 -8.19 -4.90 9.63
N LEU A 466 -8.94 -5.53 8.72
CA LEU A 466 -8.33 -6.12 7.51
C LEU A 466 -8.91 -5.64 6.17
N LEU A 467 -10.01 -4.89 6.18
CA LEU A 467 -10.76 -4.53 4.98
C LEU A 467 -10.43 -3.09 4.55
N GLU A 468 -9.70 -2.96 3.44
CA GLU A 468 -9.46 -1.69 2.73
C GLU A 468 -10.30 -1.67 1.44
N GLY A 469 -10.86 -0.51 1.07
CA GLY A 469 -11.62 -0.31 -0.19
C GLY A 469 -13.13 -0.04 -0.02
N PRO A 470 -13.92 -0.08 -1.11
CA PRO A 470 -15.36 0.26 -1.10
C PRO A 470 -16.24 -0.70 -0.26
N LEU A 471 -15.71 -1.86 0.11
CA LEU A 471 -16.39 -2.81 0.98
C LEU A 471 -16.29 -2.43 2.45
N SER A 472 -15.24 -1.69 2.86
CA SER A 472 -15.16 -1.16 4.22
C SER A 472 -16.24 -0.10 4.44
N THR A 473 -16.55 0.71 3.43
CA THR A 473 -17.65 1.68 3.50
C THR A 473 -18.99 0.99 3.68
N ILE A 474 -19.25 -0.10 2.96
CA ILE A 474 -20.51 -0.87 3.12
C ILE A 474 -20.62 -1.43 4.55
N LEU A 475 -19.56 -2.04 5.09
CA LEU A 475 -19.59 -2.56 6.46
C LEU A 475 -19.73 -1.46 7.52
N ILE A 476 -19.10 -0.30 7.32
CA ILE A 476 -19.27 0.86 8.20
C ILE A 476 -20.74 1.33 8.16
N THR A 477 -21.35 1.41 6.98
CA THR A 477 -22.77 1.79 6.87
C THR A 477 -23.69 0.79 7.58
N LEU A 478 -23.48 -0.52 7.39
CA LEU A 478 -24.24 -1.56 8.09
C LEU A 478 -24.05 -1.51 9.61
N HIS A 479 -22.84 -1.22 10.07
CA HIS A 479 -22.56 -1.05 11.49
C HIS A 479 -23.27 0.17 12.08
N ASN A 480 -23.29 1.30 11.35
CA ASN A 480 -24.04 2.48 11.75
C ASN A 480 -25.55 2.21 11.80
N ILE A 481 -26.09 1.47 10.82
CA ILE A 481 -27.50 1.05 10.83
C ILE A 481 -27.80 0.12 12.01
N SER A 482 -26.93 -0.84 12.31
CA SER A 482 -27.06 -1.71 13.50
C SER A 482 -27.10 -0.88 14.80
N ARG A 483 -26.25 0.15 14.90
CA ARG A 483 -26.25 1.10 16.02
C ARG A 483 -27.55 1.92 16.10
N ASP A 484 -28.08 2.38 14.98
CA ASP A 484 -29.35 3.10 14.91
C ASP A 484 -30.52 2.21 15.35
N ILE A 485 -30.53 0.93 14.95
CA ILE A 485 -31.53 -0.06 15.36
C ILE A 485 -31.47 -0.29 16.87
N ASP A 486 -30.28 -0.46 17.46
CA ASP A 486 -30.14 -0.59 18.92
C ASP A 486 -30.65 0.66 19.65
N HIS A 487 -30.33 1.84 19.13
CA HIS A 487 -30.82 3.09 19.71
C HIS A 487 -32.36 3.21 19.61
N ALA A 488 -32.95 2.74 18.50
CA ALA A 488 -34.39 2.71 18.32
C ALA A 488 -35.05 1.73 19.30
N LEU A 489 -34.49 0.54 19.50
CA LEU A 489 -34.99 -0.46 20.46
C LEU A 489 -34.96 0.02 21.92
N ARG A 490 -34.05 0.95 22.27
CA ARG A 490 -33.92 1.52 23.61
C ARG A 490 -34.82 2.72 23.89
N GLN A 491 -35.59 3.20 22.91
CA GLN A 491 -36.50 4.32 23.12
C GLN A 491 -37.65 3.93 24.06
N ASN A 492 -38.11 4.88 24.87
CA ASN A 492 -39.14 4.61 25.89
C ASN A 492 -40.56 4.58 25.32
N THR A 493 -40.80 5.22 24.16
CA THR A 493 -42.16 5.30 23.58
C THR A 493 -42.27 4.43 22.32
N PRO A 494 -43.38 3.69 22.14
CA PRO A 494 -43.58 2.83 20.97
C PRO A 494 -43.60 3.65 19.66
N TYR A 495 -44.08 4.90 19.71
CA TYR A 495 -43.99 5.83 18.59
C TYR A 495 -42.53 6.12 18.17
N GLN A 496 -41.65 6.47 19.12
CA GLN A 496 -40.24 6.75 18.80
C GLN A 496 -39.49 5.49 18.35
N GLN A 497 -39.82 4.33 18.92
CA GLN A 497 -39.28 3.04 18.47
C GLN A 497 -39.64 2.79 16.99
N ARG A 498 -40.92 2.95 16.62
CA ARG A 498 -41.39 2.79 15.23
C ARG A 498 -40.72 3.80 14.29
N LEU A 499 -40.62 5.06 14.68
CA LEU A 499 -39.97 6.10 13.87
C LEU A 499 -38.49 5.77 13.63
N GLY A 500 -37.74 5.41 14.67
CA GLY A 500 -36.32 5.07 14.58
C GLY A 500 -36.07 3.83 13.71
N LEU A 501 -36.89 2.79 13.87
CA LEU A 501 -36.81 1.58 13.04
C LEU A 501 -37.22 1.84 11.58
N GLY A 502 -38.19 2.73 11.35
CA GLY A 502 -38.57 3.20 10.01
C GLY A 502 -37.41 3.91 9.30
N MET A 503 -36.71 4.81 9.99
CA MET A 503 -35.52 5.47 9.43
C MET A 503 -34.40 4.47 9.10
N ALA A 504 -34.17 3.47 9.96
CA ALA A 504 -33.18 2.41 9.70
C ALA A 504 -33.55 1.55 8.48
N ARG A 505 -34.83 1.21 8.32
CA ARG A 505 -35.36 0.52 7.13
C ARG A 505 -35.10 1.33 5.85
N ASP A 506 -35.36 2.63 5.86
CA ASP A 506 -35.19 3.48 4.68
C ASP A 506 -33.72 3.65 4.28
N LYS A 507 -32.81 3.71 5.28
CA LYS A 507 -31.36 3.65 5.05
C LYS A 507 -30.94 2.31 4.42
N LEU A 508 -31.48 1.19 4.89
CA LEU A 508 -31.22 -0.12 4.29
C LEU A 508 -31.76 -0.21 2.86
N ALA A 509 -32.90 0.40 2.56
CA ALA A 509 -33.47 0.45 1.21
C ALA A 509 -32.56 1.22 0.25
N THR A 510 -32.03 2.36 0.71
CA THR A 510 -31.06 3.15 -0.05
C THR A 510 -29.78 2.34 -0.33
N LEU A 511 -29.21 1.72 0.71
CA LEU A 511 -28.01 0.88 0.59
C LEU A 511 -28.22 -0.31 -0.34
N GLN A 512 -29.39 -0.97 -0.29
CA GLN A 512 -29.71 -2.08 -1.19
C GLN A 512 -29.68 -1.65 -2.66
N ASN A 513 -30.26 -0.48 -2.98
CA ASN A 513 -30.26 0.04 -4.34
C ASN A 513 -28.83 0.35 -4.82
N GLU A 514 -27.98 0.91 -3.96
CA GLU A 514 -26.56 1.14 -4.25
C GLU A 514 -25.81 -0.17 -4.54
N LEU A 515 -26.08 -1.24 -3.76
CA LEU A 515 -25.44 -2.54 -3.96
C LEU A 515 -25.88 -3.25 -5.24
N ILE A 516 -27.15 -3.15 -5.62
CA ILE A 516 -27.66 -3.73 -6.87
C ILE A 516 -27.03 -3.06 -8.09
N LEU A 517 -26.77 -1.75 -8.00
CA LEU A 517 -26.13 -0.96 -9.06
C LEU A 517 -24.59 -1.12 -9.08
N SER A 518 -24.00 -1.70 -8.04
CA SER A 518 -22.56 -1.92 -7.95
C SER A 518 -22.09 -3.03 -8.92
N ARG A 519 -20.95 -2.79 -9.57
CA ARG A 519 -20.31 -3.75 -10.50
C ARG A 519 -19.51 -4.85 -9.80
N ASP A 520 -19.29 -4.71 -8.49
CA ASP A 520 -18.49 -5.66 -7.71
C ASP A 520 -19.32 -6.88 -7.28
N PRO A 521 -18.94 -8.11 -7.67
CA PRO A 521 -19.66 -9.33 -7.28
C PRO A 521 -19.78 -9.52 -5.77
N GLN A 522 -18.77 -9.07 -5.00
CA GLN A 522 -18.78 -9.18 -3.55
C GLN A 522 -19.80 -8.22 -2.92
N SER A 523 -19.93 -7.01 -3.45
CA SER A 523 -20.98 -6.07 -3.07
C SER A 523 -22.40 -6.63 -3.33
N GLN A 524 -22.59 -7.32 -4.45
CA GLN A 524 -23.87 -7.94 -4.80
C GLN A 524 -24.27 -9.08 -3.83
N ARG A 525 -23.31 -9.80 -3.24
CA ARG A 525 -23.57 -10.85 -2.24
C ARG A 525 -24.33 -10.34 -1.01
N PHE A 526 -24.17 -9.06 -0.65
CA PHE A 526 -24.84 -8.44 0.50
C PHE A 526 -26.27 -7.96 0.20
N ALA A 527 -26.64 -7.74 -1.06
CA ALA A 527 -27.99 -7.30 -1.43
C ALA A 527 -29.13 -8.20 -0.91
N PRO A 528 -29.08 -9.55 -1.06
CA PRO A 528 -30.13 -10.42 -0.53
C PRO A 528 -30.17 -10.44 1.01
N ILE A 529 -29.02 -10.25 1.67
CA ILE A 529 -28.92 -10.18 3.14
C ILE A 529 -29.64 -8.92 3.63
N ILE A 530 -29.39 -7.77 3.00
CA ILE A 530 -30.06 -6.50 3.33
C ILE A 530 -31.57 -6.60 3.08
N ALA A 531 -31.98 -7.22 1.96
CA ALA A 531 -33.40 -7.45 1.67
C ALA A 531 -34.09 -8.29 2.75
N ARG A 532 -33.38 -9.26 3.34
CA ARG A 532 -33.89 -10.07 4.46
C ARG A 532 -33.99 -9.23 5.75
N TRP A 533 -32.99 -8.41 6.06
CA TRP A 533 -33.03 -7.52 7.22
C TRP A 533 -34.16 -6.49 7.13
N GLN A 534 -34.40 -5.93 5.93
CA GLN A 534 -35.54 -5.05 5.70
C GLN A 534 -36.87 -5.76 5.99
N ARG A 535 -37.04 -7.00 5.51
CA ARG A 535 -38.25 -7.79 5.80
C ARG A 535 -38.44 -8.04 7.30
N ILE A 536 -37.37 -8.37 8.02
CA ILE A 536 -37.38 -8.53 9.48
C ILE A 536 -37.83 -7.22 10.15
N LEU A 537 -37.25 -6.08 9.77
CA LEU A 537 -37.63 -4.77 10.30
C LEU A 537 -39.08 -4.40 10.00
N VAL A 538 -39.54 -4.61 8.76
CA VAL A 538 -40.93 -4.35 8.36
C VAL A 538 -41.90 -5.18 9.19
N SER A 539 -41.65 -6.50 9.31
CA SER A 539 -42.51 -7.37 10.13
C SER A 539 -42.56 -6.94 11.60
N HIS A 540 -41.45 -6.44 12.15
CA HIS A 540 -41.39 -5.95 13.52
C HIS A 540 -42.13 -4.61 13.68
N ILE A 541 -41.99 -3.70 12.72
CA ILE A 541 -42.73 -2.43 12.69
C ILE A 541 -44.24 -2.67 12.59
N GLU A 542 -44.67 -3.58 11.73
CA GLU A 542 -46.09 -3.97 11.58
C GLU A 542 -46.64 -4.58 12.87
N ALA A 543 -45.89 -5.49 13.51
CA ALA A 543 -46.27 -6.07 14.79
C ALA A 543 -46.45 -5.03 15.90
N MET A 544 -45.66 -3.95 15.92
CA MET A 544 -45.85 -2.83 16.85
C MET A 544 -46.98 -1.88 16.45
N THR A 545 -47.39 -1.86 15.19
CA THR A 545 -48.42 -0.94 14.68
C THR A 545 -49.83 -1.44 15.02
N ILE A 546 -50.04 -2.75 15.03
CA ILE A 546 -51.33 -3.37 15.36
C ILE A 546 -51.81 -2.96 16.77
N PRO A 547 -51.01 -3.04 17.86
CA PRO A 547 -51.42 -2.58 19.19
C PRO A 547 -51.63 -1.07 19.29
N ALA A 548 -50.85 -0.26 18.55
CA ALA A 548 -50.92 1.21 18.59
C ALA A 548 -52.21 1.75 17.95
N GLN A 549 -52.75 1.08 16.93
CA GLN A 549 -54.05 1.42 16.34
C GLN A 549 -55.22 1.20 17.31
N TYR A 550 -55.14 0.19 18.18
CA TYR A 550 -56.12 -0.02 19.25
C TYR A 550 -56.07 1.06 20.33
N GLN A 551 -54.90 1.67 20.57
CA GLN A 551 -54.69 2.70 21.59
C GLN A 551 -55.04 4.13 21.14
N GLN A 552 -55.51 4.33 19.90
CA GLN A 552 -55.81 5.65 19.31
C GLN A 552 -54.71 6.69 19.58
N GLU A 553 -53.45 6.37 19.28
CA GLU A 553 -52.39 7.38 19.32
C GLU A 553 -52.70 8.50 18.32
N ILE A 554 -53.13 9.66 18.82
CA ILE A 554 -53.37 10.85 18.00
C ILE A 554 -52.01 11.48 17.69
N PRO A 555 -51.55 11.51 16.42
CA PRO A 555 -50.31 12.18 16.08
C PRO A 555 -50.47 13.68 16.33
N ASN A 556 -49.54 14.30 17.06
CA ASN A 556 -49.56 15.74 17.29
C ASN A 556 -49.22 16.49 15.97
N PRO A 557 -50.17 17.21 15.36
CA PRO A 557 -49.93 17.91 14.10
C PRO A 557 -49.20 19.26 14.31
N TYR A 558 -49.02 19.71 15.55
CA TYR A 558 -48.48 21.03 15.86
C TYR A 558 -46.95 21.04 15.89
N ILE A 559 -46.37 21.76 14.93
CA ILE A 559 -44.93 22.04 14.87
C ILE A 559 -44.67 23.42 15.50
N CYS A 560 -44.00 23.44 16.65
CA CYS A 560 -43.64 24.68 17.35
C CYS A 560 -42.25 25.19 16.94
N GLY A 561 -42.14 26.51 16.75
CA GLY A 561 -40.85 27.21 16.68
C GLY A 561 -40.18 27.28 15.30
N MET A 562 -40.34 26.28 14.45
CA MET A 562 -39.80 26.26 13.09
C MET A 562 -40.85 26.74 12.07
N PRO A 563 -40.47 27.55 11.06
CA PRO A 563 -41.36 27.86 9.95
C PRO A 563 -41.65 26.59 9.13
N LEU A 564 -42.89 26.48 8.63
CA LEU A 564 -43.30 25.32 7.83
C LEU A 564 -42.63 25.38 6.45
N SER A 565 -41.92 24.32 6.10
CA SER A 565 -41.25 24.19 4.80
C SER A 565 -42.23 23.81 3.68
N GLU A 566 -41.84 24.00 2.42
CA GLU A 566 -42.62 23.60 1.23
C GLU A 566 -43.05 22.12 1.26
N ARG A 567 -42.19 21.24 1.79
CA ARG A 567 -42.48 19.80 1.92
C ARG A 567 -43.61 19.50 2.92
N GLN A 568 -43.98 20.48 3.74
CA GLN A 568 -44.98 20.40 4.79
C GLN A 568 -46.21 21.27 4.48
N SER A 569 -46.42 21.61 3.19
CA SER A 569 -47.51 22.48 2.74
C SER A 569 -48.91 22.00 3.17
N LEU A 570 -49.12 20.69 3.31
CA LEU A 570 -50.38 20.10 3.80
C LEU A 570 -50.71 20.47 5.26
N LEU A 571 -49.73 20.90 6.05
CA LEU A 571 -49.91 21.37 7.44
C LEU A 571 -50.18 22.88 7.52
N PHE A 572 -50.08 23.61 6.40
CA PHE A 572 -50.31 25.05 6.34
C PHE A 572 -51.79 25.35 6.07
N VAL A 573 -52.53 25.78 7.10
CA VAL A 573 -54.00 25.94 7.06
C VAL A 573 -54.43 27.36 7.52
N GLY A 574 -55.56 27.86 6.99
CA GLY A 574 -56.28 29.03 7.54
C GLY A 574 -55.84 30.42 7.04
N ARG A 575 -55.10 30.51 5.93
CA ARG A 575 -54.58 31.78 5.37
C ARG A 575 -55.06 32.08 3.95
N SER A 576 -56.12 31.41 3.51
CA SER A 576 -56.71 31.56 2.18
C SER A 576 -57.09 32.99 1.85
N GLU A 577 -57.71 33.73 2.78
CA GLU A 577 -58.13 35.12 2.59
C GLU A 577 -56.95 36.06 2.31
N ILE A 578 -55.83 35.89 3.03
CA ILE A 578 -54.62 36.71 2.82
C ILE A 578 -53.99 36.39 1.47
N ILE A 579 -53.94 35.11 1.11
CA ILE A 579 -53.43 34.64 -0.18
C ILE A 579 -54.28 35.18 -1.34
N GLU A 580 -55.61 35.11 -1.21
CA GLU A 580 -56.53 35.65 -2.20
C GLU A 580 -56.34 37.16 -2.37
N ARG A 581 -56.16 37.88 -1.25
CA ARG A 581 -55.88 39.31 -1.30
C ARG A 581 -54.55 39.64 -1.98
N ILE A 582 -53.50 38.83 -1.75
CA ILE A 582 -52.21 38.96 -2.43
C ILE A 582 -52.41 38.71 -3.94
N ASN A 583 -53.10 37.64 -4.33
CA ASN A 583 -53.38 37.34 -5.74
C ASN A 583 -54.16 38.48 -6.43
N GLN A 584 -55.20 39.02 -5.79
CA GLN A 584 -55.96 40.16 -6.32
C GLN A 584 -55.07 41.39 -6.55
N MET A 585 -54.14 41.68 -5.64
CA MET A 585 -53.21 42.82 -5.78
C MET A 585 -52.16 42.60 -6.87
N LEU A 586 -51.71 41.35 -7.06
CA LEU A 586 -50.74 40.99 -8.11
C LEU A 586 -51.35 40.97 -9.51
N MET A 587 -52.67 40.88 -9.64
CA MET A 587 -53.38 40.96 -10.93
C MET A 587 -53.63 42.39 -11.41
N GLN A 588 -53.38 43.42 -10.59
CA GLN A 588 -53.60 44.82 -10.98
C GLN A 588 -52.47 45.32 -11.89
N GLU A 589 -52.79 46.11 -12.93
CA GLU A 589 -51.80 46.68 -13.86
C GLU A 589 -50.70 47.51 -13.17
N LYS A 590 -51.01 48.15 -12.04
CA LYS A 590 -50.07 48.89 -11.20
C LYS A 590 -49.85 48.12 -9.90
N CYS A 591 -49.15 47.00 -9.94
CA CYS A 591 -48.87 46.18 -8.76
C CYS A 591 -48.19 47.03 -7.65
N PRO A 592 -48.85 47.33 -6.52
CA PRO A 592 -48.25 48.14 -5.47
C PRO A 592 -47.26 47.29 -4.63
N PRO A 593 -46.25 47.91 -3.99
CA PRO A 593 -45.40 47.20 -3.05
C PRO A 593 -46.22 46.71 -1.86
N LEU A 594 -46.11 45.42 -1.52
CA LEU A 594 -46.91 44.80 -0.46
C LEU A 594 -46.13 44.75 0.85
N LEU A 595 -46.77 45.13 1.97
CA LEU A 595 -46.18 45.05 3.30
C LEU A 595 -46.89 43.99 4.14
N LEU A 596 -46.19 42.90 4.45
CA LEU A 596 -46.68 41.86 5.38
C LEU A 596 -46.26 42.20 6.83
N PHE A 597 -47.22 42.68 7.62
CA PHE A 597 -47.01 43.04 9.03
C PHE A 597 -47.73 42.08 9.99
N GLY A 598 -47.28 42.06 11.25
CA GLY A 598 -47.87 41.23 12.32
C GLY A 598 -46.85 40.94 13.44
N GLN A 599 -47.27 40.29 14.52
CA GLN A 599 -46.38 39.91 15.63
C GLN A 599 -45.44 38.74 15.27
N ARG A 600 -44.43 38.46 16.12
CA ARG A 600 -43.54 37.27 15.96
C ARG A 600 -44.39 36.00 16.14
N ARG A 601 -44.10 34.95 15.37
CA ARG A 601 -44.82 33.64 15.38
C ARG A 601 -46.23 33.65 14.78
N MET A 602 -46.65 34.72 14.10
CA MET A 602 -47.91 34.77 13.35
C MET A 602 -47.88 34.03 11.98
N GLY A 603 -46.92 33.13 11.76
CA GLY A 603 -46.85 32.34 10.52
C GLY A 603 -46.44 33.09 9.25
N LYS A 604 -45.94 34.32 9.35
CA LYS A 604 -45.53 35.15 8.19
C LYS A 604 -44.46 34.47 7.33
N THR A 605 -43.44 33.88 7.95
CA THR A 605 -42.38 33.16 7.24
C THR A 605 -42.89 31.87 6.60
N SER A 606 -43.75 31.12 7.30
CA SER A 606 -44.41 29.94 6.75
C SER A 606 -45.29 30.28 5.54
N LEU A 607 -45.96 31.44 5.55
CA LEU A 607 -46.75 31.94 4.42
C LEU A 607 -45.87 32.27 3.22
N LEU A 608 -44.72 32.91 3.44
CA LEU A 608 -43.80 33.26 2.34
C LEU A 608 -43.16 32.02 1.70
N LEU A 609 -42.76 31.02 2.50
CA LEU A 609 -42.17 29.77 1.99
C LEU A 609 -43.18 28.93 1.18
N ASN A 610 -44.46 28.96 1.56
CA ASN A 610 -45.51 28.21 0.86
C ASN A 610 -46.24 29.02 -0.22
N LEU A 611 -45.87 30.29 -0.43
CA LEU A 611 -46.53 31.19 -1.38
C LEU A 611 -46.51 30.64 -2.82
N SER A 612 -45.44 29.92 -3.18
CA SER A 612 -45.27 29.29 -4.50
C SER A 612 -46.36 28.29 -4.86
N HIS A 613 -47.02 27.68 -3.87
CA HIS A 613 -48.13 26.74 -4.10
C HIS A 613 -49.44 27.45 -4.44
N PHE A 614 -49.58 28.73 -4.11
CA PHE A 614 -50.83 29.48 -4.23
C PHE A 614 -50.81 30.60 -5.28
N LEU A 615 -49.62 30.89 -5.84
CA LEU A 615 -49.46 31.84 -6.94
C LEU A 615 -49.48 31.11 -8.28
N ASN A 616 -49.96 31.80 -9.32
CA ASN A 616 -49.94 31.29 -10.68
C ASN A 616 -48.50 30.97 -11.14
N SER A 617 -48.37 30.06 -12.10
CA SER A 617 -47.10 29.65 -12.72
C SER A 617 -46.35 30.80 -13.40
N SER A 618 -47.05 31.87 -13.80
CA SER A 618 -46.45 33.09 -14.34
C SER A 618 -45.76 33.96 -13.30
N ILE A 619 -45.97 33.71 -12.00
CA ILE A 619 -45.35 34.48 -10.91
C ILE A 619 -44.24 33.64 -10.27
N ILE A 620 -43.05 34.23 -10.19
CA ILE A 620 -41.86 33.64 -9.57
C ILE A 620 -41.68 34.27 -8.18
N PRO A 621 -42.04 33.57 -7.09
CA PRO A 621 -41.77 34.07 -5.74
C PRO A 621 -40.30 33.84 -5.38
N CYS A 622 -39.56 34.93 -5.20
CA CYS A 622 -38.21 34.92 -4.66
C CYS A 622 -38.24 35.36 -3.20
N PHE A 623 -38.16 34.40 -2.29
CA PHE A 623 -37.96 34.67 -0.88
C PHE A 623 -36.48 34.88 -0.58
N VAL A 624 -36.14 36.02 0.03
CA VAL A 624 -34.79 36.37 0.48
C VAL A 624 -34.82 36.62 1.98
N ASP A 625 -34.13 35.77 2.74
CA ASP A 625 -33.94 35.95 4.18
C ASP A 625 -32.73 36.85 4.45
N CYS A 626 -32.99 38.12 4.79
CA CYS A 626 -31.91 39.06 5.09
C CYS A 626 -31.33 38.89 6.50
N GLN A 627 -31.76 37.91 7.31
CA GLN A 627 -31.07 37.63 8.58
C GLN A 627 -29.64 37.14 8.35
N GLY A 628 -29.40 36.33 7.32
CA GLY A 628 -28.06 35.87 6.94
C GLY A 628 -27.17 37.00 6.39
N LEU A 629 -27.79 38.05 5.83
CA LEU A 629 -27.08 39.22 5.31
C LEU A 629 -26.66 40.23 6.41
N ALA A 630 -27.09 40.02 7.65
CA ALA A 630 -26.85 40.96 8.75
C ALA A 630 -25.36 41.06 9.17
N GLY A 631 -24.50 40.15 8.70
CA GLY A 631 -23.06 40.17 8.96
C GLY A 631 -22.24 41.03 7.98
N TYR A 632 -22.83 41.48 6.87
CA TYR A 632 -22.15 42.30 5.87
C TYR A 632 -22.37 43.78 6.18
N SER A 633 -21.26 44.50 6.40
CA SER A 633 -21.26 45.93 6.73
C SER A 633 -21.11 46.82 5.49
N ASP A 634 -20.45 46.30 4.45
CA ASP A 634 -20.14 47.04 3.24
C ASP A 634 -21.13 46.75 2.12
N SER A 635 -21.55 47.81 1.43
CA SER A 635 -22.46 47.75 0.28
C SER A 635 -21.86 47.00 -0.91
N GLU A 636 -20.53 46.98 -1.04
CA GLU A 636 -19.83 46.30 -2.14
C GLU A 636 -19.92 44.77 -2.04
N GLU A 637 -20.02 44.21 -0.83
CA GLU A 637 -20.14 42.77 -0.58
C GLU A 637 -21.60 42.32 -0.45
N LEU A 638 -22.46 43.17 0.11
CA LEU A 638 -23.87 42.84 0.37
C LEU A 638 -24.69 42.70 -0.92
N LEU A 639 -24.45 43.56 -1.92
CA LEU A 639 -25.21 43.59 -3.17
C LEU A 639 -25.02 42.32 -4.03
N PRO A 640 -23.79 41.85 -4.31
CA PRO A 640 -23.58 40.59 -5.01
C PRO A 640 -24.25 39.40 -4.32
N GLU A 641 -24.09 39.29 -2.99
CA GLU A 641 -24.66 38.19 -2.21
C GLU A 641 -26.19 38.24 -2.23
N PHE A 642 -26.78 39.42 -2.14
CA PHE A 642 -28.23 39.60 -2.28
C PHE A 642 -28.73 39.12 -3.64
N VAL A 643 -28.04 39.47 -4.73
CA VAL A 643 -28.43 39.04 -6.09
C VAL A 643 -28.32 37.52 -6.23
N GLU A 644 -27.28 36.90 -5.67
CA GLU A 644 -27.12 35.45 -5.70
C GLU A 644 -28.23 34.73 -4.91
N LEU A 645 -28.63 35.26 -3.75
CA LEU A 645 -29.79 34.74 -3.00
C LEU A 645 -31.08 34.81 -3.83
N VAL A 646 -31.28 35.89 -4.62
CA VAL A 646 -32.43 36.00 -5.53
C VAL A 646 -32.37 34.94 -6.63
N ARG A 647 -31.19 34.71 -7.22
CA ARG A 647 -30.96 33.69 -8.26
C ARG A 647 -31.25 32.28 -7.75
N GLN A 648 -30.71 31.93 -6.59
CA GLN A 648 -30.93 30.62 -5.96
C GLN A 648 -32.40 30.42 -5.60
N SER A 649 -33.07 31.47 -5.13
CA SER A 649 -34.50 31.43 -4.81
C SER A 649 -35.35 31.20 -6.07
N ALA A 650 -35.07 31.89 -7.17
CA ALA A 650 -35.76 31.69 -8.44
C ALA A 650 -35.59 30.26 -8.99
N LEU A 651 -34.36 29.73 -8.91
CA LEU A 651 -34.05 28.37 -9.31
C LEU A 651 -34.79 27.34 -8.43
N ARG A 652 -34.80 27.55 -7.12
CA ARG A 652 -35.47 26.66 -6.17
C ARG A 652 -36.98 26.59 -6.36
N PHE A 653 -37.66 27.74 -6.51
CA PHE A 653 -39.13 27.79 -6.51
C PHE A 653 -39.79 27.54 -7.87
N ARG A 654 -39.12 27.88 -8.97
CA ARG A 654 -39.68 27.76 -10.34
C ARG A 654 -38.69 27.19 -11.36
N ASN A 655 -37.51 26.73 -10.95
CA ASN A 655 -36.44 26.25 -11.83
C ASN A 655 -36.07 27.28 -12.93
N VAL A 656 -36.09 28.57 -12.58
CA VAL A 656 -35.74 29.66 -13.49
C VAL A 656 -34.34 30.16 -13.17
N GLU A 657 -33.42 29.96 -14.12
CA GLU A 657 -32.09 30.56 -14.08
C GLU A 657 -32.17 32.03 -14.54
N LEU A 658 -31.99 32.96 -13.60
CA LEU A 658 -31.85 34.39 -13.91
C LEU A 658 -30.48 34.69 -14.56
N PRO A 659 -30.17 35.91 -15.00
CA PRO A 659 -28.85 36.27 -15.52
C PRO A 659 -27.79 36.32 -14.40
N PRO A 660 -26.54 35.87 -14.62
CA PRO A 660 -25.49 35.90 -13.60
C PRO A 660 -25.08 37.35 -13.28
N PHE A 661 -24.80 37.63 -12.01
CA PHE A 661 -24.28 38.92 -11.57
C PHE A 661 -22.74 38.91 -11.66
N LYS A 662 -22.18 39.62 -12.66
CA LYS A 662 -20.73 39.75 -12.80
C LYS A 662 -20.27 40.95 -11.97
N SER A 663 -19.89 40.73 -10.70
CA SER A 663 -19.17 41.74 -9.92
C SER A 663 -17.75 41.87 -10.51
N GLN A 664 -17.48 42.97 -11.22
CA GLN A 664 -16.13 43.29 -11.70
C GLN A 664 -15.45 44.24 -10.71
N PRO A 665 -14.24 43.92 -10.21
CA PRO A 665 -13.50 44.83 -9.35
C PRO A 665 -13.21 46.13 -10.09
N ASN A 666 -13.49 47.24 -9.41
CA ASN A 666 -13.46 48.63 -9.88
C ASN A 666 -12.13 49.00 -10.56
N THR A 667 -11.98 48.67 -11.83
CA THR A 667 -10.85 49.13 -12.68
C THR A 667 -11.29 50.22 -13.66
N ASN A 668 -12.61 50.31 -13.94
CA ASN A 668 -13.18 51.24 -14.93
C ASN A 668 -14.28 52.15 -14.36
N GLY A 669 -14.19 52.58 -13.09
CA GLY A 669 -15.00 53.67 -12.51
C GLY A 669 -16.54 53.52 -12.54
N GLY A 670 -17.08 52.34 -12.85
CA GLY A 670 -18.51 52.09 -12.91
C GLY A 670 -19.09 51.87 -11.52
N SER A 671 -20.00 52.74 -11.08
CA SER A 671 -20.66 52.58 -9.77
C SER A 671 -21.40 51.23 -9.65
N LEU A 672 -21.39 50.60 -8.48
CA LEU A 672 -22.12 49.34 -8.22
C LEU A 672 -23.61 49.43 -8.56
N TYR A 673 -24.22 50.60 -8.40
CA TYR A 673 -25.60 50.87 -8.83
C TYR A 673 -25.80 50.70 -10.34
N GLN A 674 -24.79 51.06 -11.14
CA GLN A 674 -24.85 50.87 -12.59
C GLN A 674 -24.80 49.38 -12.96
N GLN A 675 -23.99 48.59 -12.26
CA GLN A 675 -23.94 47.13 -12.44
C GLN A 675 -25.26 46.46 -12.02
N LEU A 676 -25.84 46.89 -10.90
CA LEU A 676 -27.17 46.44 -10.45
C LEU A 676 -28.26 46.80 -11.47
N ASN A 677 -28.27 48.03 -11.99
CA ASN A 677 -29.23 48.45 -13.01
C ASN A 677 -29.09 47.65 -14.31
N GLN A 678 -27.86 47.32 -14.73
CA GLN A 678 -27.63 46.44 -15.89
C GLN A 678 -28.19 45.04 -15.65
N TRP A 679 -27.96 44.47 -14.47
CA TRP A 679 -28.51 43.18 -14.10
C TRP A 679 -30.05 43.19 -14.02
N LEU A 680 -30.65 44.24 -13.45
CA LEU A 680 -32.10 44.43 -13.41
C LEU A 680 -32.69 44.50 -14.82
N THR A 681 -32.09 45.32 -15.70
CA THR A 681 -32.53 45.45 -17.10
C THR A 681 -32.46 44.12 -17.85
N ALA A 682 -31.39 43.34 -17.65
CA ALA A 682 -31.24 42.02 -18.25
C ALA A 682 -32.28 41.02 -17.71
N THR A 683 -32.59 41.12 -16.42
CA THR A 683 -33.59 40.28 -15.75
C THR A 683 -35.00 40.62 -16.23
N GLU A 684 -35.35 41.91 -16.31
CA GLU A 684 -36.63 42.39 -16.86
C GLU A 684 -36.84 41.90 -18.29
N LYS A 685 -35.84 42.06 -19.17
CA LYS A 685 -35.91 41.58 -20.56
C LYS A 685 -36.14 40.06 -20.65
N GLN A 686 -35.51 39.29 -19.78
CA GLN A 686 -35.71 37.84 -19.72
C GLN A 686 -37.13 37.47 -19.24
N LEU A 687 -37.62 38.18 -18.22
CA LEU A 687 -38.96 37.98 -17.66
C LEU A 687 -40.06 38.38 -18.65
N GLU A 688 -39.90 39.49 -19.37
CA GLU A 688 -40.78 39.94 -20.45
C GLU A 688 -40.89 38.89 -21.55
N SER A 689 -39.75 38.35 -22.01
CA SER A 689 -39.74 37.33 -23.07
C SER A 689 -40.52 36.05 -22.71
N ARG A 690 -40.67 35.78 -21.41
CA ARG A 690 -41.36 34.60 -20.87
C ARG A 690 -42.74 34.92 -20.30
N GLN A 691 -43.20 36.18 -20.36
CA GLN A 691 -44.41 36.67 -19.70
C GLN A 691 -44.48 36.28 -18.21
N GLN A 692 -43.35 36.39 -17.51
CA GLN A 692 -43.21 36.03 -16.11
C GLN A 692 -43.03 37.28 -15.23
N THR A 693 -43.63 37.29 -14.06
CA THR A 693 -43.49 38.37 -13.06
C THR A 693 -42.62 37.88 -11.91
N LEU A 694 -41.57 38.63 -11.56
CA LEU A 694 -40.73 38.32 -10.40
C LEU A 694 -41.28 39.01 -9.15
N LEU A 695 -41.57 38.22 -8.13
CA LEU A 695 -42.07 38.67 -6.84
C LEU A 695 -40.97 38.54 -5.79
N LEU A 696 -40.32 39.65 -5.45
CA LEU A 696 -39.24 39.67 -4.48
C LEU A 696 -39.80 39.89 -3.07
N ALA A 697 -39.85 38.83 -2.26
CA ALA A 697 -40.28 38.89 -0.87
C ALA A 697 -39.07 38.97 0.08
N ARG A 698 -38.94 40.09 0.78
CA ARG A 698 -37.83 40.34 1.72
C ARG A 698 -38.26 40.22 3.17
N MET A 699 -37.51 39.47 3.98
CA MET A 699 -37.66 39.47 5.44
C MET A 699 -36.62 40.38 6.10
N ASN A 700 -37.07 41.37 6.87
CA ASN A 700 -36.15 42.31 7.53
C ASN A 700 -35.63 41.76 8.87
N SER A 701 -34.34 41.98 9.14
CA SER A 701 -33.77 41.91 10.49
C SER A 701 -33.64 43.35 11.04
N LYS A 702 -33.82 43.55 12.35
CA LYS A 702 -33.64 44.88 12.97
C LYS A 702 -32.23 45.46 12.75
N ALA A 703 -31.24 44.62 12.46
CA ALA A 703 -29.83 44.99 12.28
C ALA A 703 -29.54 45.69 10.94
N LEU A 704 -30.25 45.36 9.85
CA LEU A 704 -30.01 45.96 8.52
C LEU A 704 -30.45 47.42 8.39
N ASN A 705 -31.22 47.95 9.34
CA ASN A 705 -31.72 49.33 9.29
C ASN A 705 -30.65 50.40 9.58
N GLN A 706 -29.47 50.01 10.08
CA GLN A 706 -28.42 50.95 10.48
C GLN A 706 -27.27 51.11 9.46
N SER A 707 -27.14 50.20 8.49
CA SER A 707 -25.86 50.08 7.76
C SER A 707 -25.91 50.12 6.22
N CYS A 708 -27.03 50.37 5.54
CA CYS A 708 -27.01 50.31 4.07
C CYS A 708 -27.98 51.27 3.33
N VAL A 709 -27.40 51.95 2.33
CA VAL A 709 -27.95 52.40 1.04
C VAL A 709 -29.42 52.87 1.01
N PRO A 710 -29.73 54.11 0.55
CA PRO A 710 -31.09 54.68 0.57
C PRO A 710 -32.17 53.88 -0.20
N ILE A 711 -31.80 52.88 -1.00
CA ILE A 711 -32.72 51.97 -1.71
C ILE A 711 -33.35 50.92 -0.78
N LEU A 712 -32.72 50.60 0.37
CA LEU A 712 -33.10 49.45 1.22
C LEU A 712 -33.84 49.82 2.52
N HIS A 713 -34.26 51.07 2.68
CA HIS A 713 -34.71 51.65 3.96
C HIS A 713 -36.14 51.32 4.42
N TRP A 714 -36.89 50.46 3.73
CA TRP A 714 -38.30 50.18 4.04
C TRP A 714 -38.51 48.76 4.62
N PRO A 715 -39.28 48.63 5.72
CA PRO A 715 -39.49 47.34 6.38
C PRO A 715 -40.42 46.43 5.58
N ASN A 716 -40.04 45.14 5.39
CA ASN A 716 -40.85 44.03 4.84
C ASN A 716 -41.65 44.33 3.55
N CYS A 717 -41.01 44.86 2.52
CA CYS A 717 -41.64 45.09 1.23
C CYS A 717 -41.55 43.86 0.31
N ILE A 718 -42.65 43.56 -0.38
CA ILE A 718 -42.66 42.75 -1.58
C ILE A 718 -42.50 43.69 -2.77
N LEU A 719 -41.40 43.56 -3.51
CA LEU A 719 -41.14 44.31 -4.73
C LEU A 719 -41.62 43.48 -5.92
N VAL A 720 -42.41 44.09 -6.82
CA VAL A 720 -42.95 43.43 -8.01
C VAL A 720 -42.28 44.04 -9.24
N LEU A 721 -41.65 43.19 -10.06
CA LEU A 721 -41.11 43.58 -11.37
C LEU A 721 -42.09 43.10 -12.46
N PRO A 722 -42.86 44.01 -13.09
CA PRO A 722 -43.88 43.63 -14.07
C PRO A 722 -43.28 43.28 -15.44
N ALA A 723 -44.05 42.56 -16.27
CA ALA A 723 -43.67 42.09 -17.60
C ALA A 723 -44.28 42.89 -18.78
N THR A 724 -44.82 44.10 -18.57
CA THR A 724 -45.58 44.85 -19.59
C THR A 724 -44.80 46.00 -20.25
N PRO A 725 -45.00 46.26 -21.56
CA PRO A 725 -44.25 47.27 -22.30
C PRO A 725 -44.82 48.68 -22.00
N SER A 726 -44.00 49.59 -21.46
CA SER A 726 -44.32 51.02 -21.50
C SER A 726 -43.48 51.70 -22.58
N ASN A 727 -44.06 51.85 -23.78
CA ASN A 727 -43.42 52.49 -24.94
C ASN A 727 -43.42 54.04 -24.86
N THR A 728 -43.58 54.60 -23.67
CA THR A 728 -43.40 56.03 -23.40
C THR A 728 -42.93 56.17 -21.96
N MET A 729 -41.62 56.32 -21.72
CA MET A 729 -41.00 57.26 -20.77
C MET A 729 -39.56 56.82 -20.38
N PRO A 730 -38.60 57.75 -20.17
CA PRO A 730 -37.21 57.43 -19.94
C PRO A 730 -36.91 56.92 -18.52
N ALA A 731 -35.74 56.30 -18.37
CA ALA A 731 -35.13 55.67 -17.18
C ALA A 731 -34.86 56.60 -15.96
N SER A 732 -35.78 57.51 -15.62
CA SER A 732 -35.63 58.46 -14.51
C SER A 732 -36.54 58.18 -13.29
N ARG A 733 -37.14 56.99 -13.18
CA ARG A 733 -38.01 56.64 -12.02
C ARG A 733 -37.39 55.73 -10.95
N PHE A 734 -36.08 55.49 -11.00
CA PHE A 734 -35.30 55.05 -9.83
C PHE A 734 -34.89 56.20 -8.90
N TYR A 735 -35.25 57.45 -9.25
CA TYR A 735 -35.24 58.57 -8.30
C TYR A 735 -36.63 58.73 -7.65
N TRP A 736 -36.71 58.35 -6.37
CA TRP A 736 -37.55 59.01 -5.36
C TRP A 736 -39.06 59.09 -5.62
N GLN A 737 -39.81 58.06 -5.21
CA GLN A 737 -41.18 58.26 -4.71
C GLN A 737 -41.19 58.70 -3.23
N ALA A 738 -40.19 59.48 -2.81
CA ALA A 738 -40.10 60.07 -1.47
C ALA A 738 -40.56 61.55 -1.42
N HIS A 739 -41.23 62.05 -2.47
CA HIS A 739 -41.80 63.39 -2.47
C HIS A 739 -43.34 63.50 -2.33
N ILE A 740 -44.10 62.39 -2.33
CA ILE A 740 -45.57 62.45 -2.22
C ILE A 740 -46.11 62.25 -0.79
N CYS A 741 -45.33 61.69 0.15
CA CYS A 741 -45.73 61.59 1.57
C CYS A 741 -45.15 62.68 2.49
N ARG A 742 -44.50 63.72 1.94
CA ARG A 742 -43.94 64.84 2.74
C ARG A 742 -44.80 66.11 2.80
N LYS A 743 -46.00 66.16 2.20
CA LYS A 743 -46.82 67.39 2.11
C LYS A 743 -48.22 67.38 2.74
N LYS A 744 -48.60 66.37 3.53
CA LYS A 744 -49.81 66.45 4.38
C LYS A 744 -49.64 65.76 5.73
N CYS A 745 -48.91 66.43 6.63
CA CYS A 745 -49.17 66.45 8.07
C CYS A 745 -48.46 67.68 8.65
N PRO A 746 -49.19 68.70 9.14
CA PRO A 746 -48.57 69.82 9.82
C PRO A 746 -48.24 69.48 11.28
N SER A 747 -47.18 70.14 11.76
CA SER A 747 -46.84 70.49 13.14
C SER A 747 -46.44 69.40 14.15
N GLY A 748 -45.27 69.60 14.75
CA GLY A 748 -44.93 69.07 16.08
C GLY A 748 -43.45 68.77 16.29
N ALA A 749 -42.62 69.81 16.44
CA ALA A 749 -41.32 69.72 17.11
C ALA A 749 -41.50 69.04 18.50
N ILE A 750 -40.53 68.33 19.08
CA ILE A 750 -39.41 68.86 19.86
C ILE A 750 -38.63 67.61 20.34
N PHE A 751 -37.32 67.51 20.11
CA PHE A 751 -36.32 67.51 21.19
C PHE A 751 -34.90 67.44 20.64
N SER A 752 -34.12 68.28 21.28
CA SER A 752 -32.77 68.76 21.04
C SER A 752 -31.69 67.85 21.62
N SER A 753 -30.45 68.33 21.44
CA SER A 753 -29.27 68.21 22.32
C SER A 753 -28.58 66.85 22.34
N THR A 754 -27.55 66.66 21.49
CA THR A 754 -26.11 67.00 21.67
C THR A 754 -25.31 65.88 22.36
N PRO A 755 -24.07 65.62 21.92
CA PRO A 755 -23.26 64.49 22.37
C PRO A 755 -22.41 64.85 23.59
N ALA A 756 -22.15 63.90 24.47
CA ALA A 756 -21.03 63.93 25.39
C ALA A 756 -20.67 62.51 25.84
N TYR A 757 -19.44 62.12 25.47
CA TYR A 757 -18.60 60.98 25.88
C TYR A 757 -19.05 59.55 25.57
#